data_AF-A0A3L5TTB2-F1
#
_entry.id   AF-A0A3L5TTB2-F1
#
_cell.length_a   1.000
_cell.length_b   1.000
_cell.length_c   1.000
_cell.angle_alpha   90.00
_cell.angle_beta   90.00
_cell.angle_gamma   90.00
#
_symmetry.space_group_name_H-M   'P 1'
#
loop_
_entity.id
_entity.type
_entity.pdbx_description
1 polymer ?
#
loop_
_entity_poly.entity_id
_entity_poly.type
_entity_poly.pdbx_seq_one_letter_code
_entity_poly.pdbx_strand_id
1 'polypeptide(L)'
;MAYEDMKTLGKSVGLEIKDRNEMNLFLKYQHDIGNLIYFEDIPDLVILQPQWLVDVLKCLVSARKFQIRRNIVYNSDWKGLETTGRLTEDLITQAFTGEGDGTDFVKYRRHILQIMQKFDIIVKPDIAEEESVSSLDENGEIDKSKMPTVHYYVPCLIKSKAISNIVDSFKVDGKDFNRTSWMCMHFDFLPPAFFNHVLVNYIRRYQISREPSKHGSKLALYRGMGVFNLDSSGRTKLAVCVSKHVILFQIWKWCKHSQVFFKDIWEHAEASITGIKGRYKMNVSYTVKMKCCNGSYDNPDGMVEMTKLESEEEYFCDEHAELHKSKDLLNSWFREELNAEMLNYVRLAKTVTDLMPEVMGEQLKSDGFEITANTSMTFRSLFTSFQLQNKHKPTNGKWASPMCPKEDTEIGVGDDVKRWRFVLNELKNHSKISDESIVGLEKVLANVFIRSEKLFESCSFVSKYQKIMTDMFEANDYDVYLQKVKHEIIPDTFEVNIRRHFQMIMQEISVGKILDQMMTHCMLSIEDRRHIEQHVKQTEQNQALLDIIINRNRSTFNVFIDALRESGYDDIVELLSCDLEDITVETRTTEMEGLSAWTVPLHKVRLQKNYVDIISNIKHEAVVDHLISCQLLTIDDQQIIEACAAQTEKNRKLMDRLLHCGEKCFMEFLNALRSDDIYADLANQIGQTVVTSIDIATLQSCYAKM
;
A
#
# COMPACT_ATOMS: atom_id res chain seq x y z
N MET A 1 3.05 44.04 -39.25
CA MET A 1 3.55 45.43 -39.11
C MET A 1 4.43 45.50 -37.87
N ALA A 2 5.57 46.21 -37.90
CA ALA A 2 6.45 46.37 -36.75
C ALA A 2 6.03 47.55 -35.86
N TYR A 3 6.61 47.65 -34.66
CA TYR A 3 6.29 48.72 -33.70
C TYR A 3 6.54 50.14 -34.25
N GLU A 4 7.66 50.35 -34.93
CA GLU A 4 8.01 51.66 -35.50
C GLU A 4 7.07 52.09 -36.63
N ASP A 5 6.58 51.13 -37.42
CA ASP A 5 5.57 51.37 -38.45
C ASP A 5 4.25 51.85 -37.82
N MET A 6 3.85 51.23 -36.69
CA MET A 6 2.65 51.63 -35.94
C MET A 6 2.79 53.02 -35.31
N LYS A 7 3.97 53.36 -34.80
CA LYS A 7 4.24 54.70 -34.25
C LYS A 7 4.16 55.77 -35.34
N THR A 8 4.65 55.46 -36.54
CA THR A 8 4.57 56.34 -37.72
C THR A 8 3.11 56.50 -38.19
N LEU A 9 2.35 55.40 -38.22
CA LEU A 9 0.92 55.42 -38.54
C LEU A 9 0.10 56.22 -37.52
N GLY A 10 0.38 56.06 -36.22
CA GLY A 10 -0.29 56.84 -35.17
C GLY A 10 -0.11 58.34 -35.38
N LYS A 11 1.13 58.79 -35.65
CA LYS A 11 1.42 60.20 -35.95
C LYS A 11 0.66 60.71 -37.17
N SER A 12 0.50 59.90 -38.22
CA SER A 12 -0.19 60.34 -39.45
C SER A 12 -1.70 60.53 -39.28
N VAL A 13 -2.29 59.92 -38.25
CA VAL A 13 -3.73 60.04 -37.92
C VAL A 13 -3.99 60.91 -36.67
N GLY A 14 -2.98 61.63 -36.17
CA GLY A 14 -3.11 62.50 -35.00
C GLY A 14 -3.15 61.76 -33.65
N LEU A 15 -2.77 60.49 -33.60
CA LEU A 15 -2.60 59.71 -32.38
C LEU A 15 -1.14 59.79 -31.92
N GLU A 16 -0.89 60.60 -30.89
CA GLU A 16 0.44 60.74 -30.29
C GLU A 16 0.64 59.67 -29.20
N ILE A 17 1.18 58.52 -29.59
CA ILE A 17 1.53 57.44 -28.68
C ILE A 17 2.85 57.79 -27.99
N LYS A 18 2.79 58.04 -26.67
CA LYS A 18 3.87 58.62 -25.87
C LYS A 18 5.00 57.64 -25.61
N ASP A 19 4.64 56.39 -25.30
CA ASP A 19 5.60 55.34 -24.97
C ASP A 19 5.14 53.94 -25.41
N ARG A 20 5.98 52.94 -25.14
CA ARG A 20 5.72 51.55 -25.50
C ARG A 20 4.57 50.94 -24.70
N ASN A 21 4.31 51.43 -23.49
CA ASN A 21 3.22 50.92 -22.64
C ASN A 21 1.88 51.35 -23.20
N GLU A 22 1.75 52.61 -23.63
CA GLU A 22 0.53 53.13 -24.27
C GLU A 22 0.24 52.38 -25.59
N MET A 23 1.27 52.06 -26.37
CA MET A 23 1.11 51.21 -27.56
C MET A 23 0.64 49.79 -27.20
N ASN A 24 1.28 49.14 -26.22
CA ASN A 24 0.90 47.78 -25.81
C ASN A 24 -0.54 47.76 -25.30
N LEU A 25 -0.98 48.78 -24.57
CA LEU A 25 -2.35 48.92 -24.10
C LEU A 25 -3.34 49.06 -25.28
N PHE A 26 -3.01 49.91 -26.25
CA PHE A 26 -3.82 50.08 -27.46
C PHE A 26 -3.92 48.78 -28.27
N LEU A 27 -2.80 48.11 -28.54
CA LEU A 27 -2.77 46.86 -29.30
C LEU A 27 -3.52 45.74 -28.58
N LYS A 28 -3.40 45.66 -27.25
CA LYS A 28 -4.14 44.70 -26.43
C LYS A 28 -5.65 44.96 -26.48
N TYR A 29 -6.07 46.22 -26.38
CA TYR A 29 -7.48 46.58 -26.53
C TYR A 29 -8.02 46.18 -27.91
N GLN A 30 -7.30 46.51 -28.99
CA GLN A 30 -7.70 46.16 -30.36
C GLN A 30 -7.71 44.64 -30.61
N HIS A 31 -6.82 43.91 -29.94
CA HIS A 31 -6.79 42.46 -29.95
C HIS A 31 -8.01 41.86 -29.25
N ASP A 32 -8.34 42.35 -28.06
CA ASP A 32 -9.44 41.83 -27.24
C ASP A 32 -10.81 42.00 -27.92
N ILE A 33 -11.00 43.07 -28.71
CA ILE A 33 -12.22 43.28 -29.51
C ILE A 33 -12.17 42.60 -30.90
N GLY A 34 -11.06 41.97 -31.26
CA GLY A 34 -10.92 41.17 -32.48
C GLY A 34 -10.63 41.96 -33.77
N ASN A 35 -10.24 43.24 -33.68
CA ASN A 35 -9.90 44.04 -34.86
C ASN A 35 -8.55 43.65 -35.47
N LEU A 36 -7.59 43.29 -34.63
CA LEU A 36 -6.26 42.82 -35.03
C LEU A 36 -5.81 41.68 -34.12
N ILE A 37 -4.69 41.04 -34.45
CA ILE A 37 -4.08 40.04 -33.58
C ILE A 37 -2.70 40.53 -33.16
N TYR A 38 -2.47 40.56 -31.85
CA TYR A 38 -1.23 40.98 -31.22
C TYR A 38 -0.95 40.11 -29.99
N PHE A 39 0.30 39.67 -29.86
CA PHE A 39 0.79 38.94 -28.70
C PHE A 39 2.06 39.60 -28.21
N GLU A 40 2.08 39.99 -26.93
CA GLU A 40 3.23 40.66 -26.32
C GLU A 40 4.47 39.74 -26.28
N ASP A 41 4.24 38.43 -26.13
CA ASP A 41 5.27 37.39 -26.12
C ASP A 41 5.71 36.93 -27.53
N ILE A 42 5.11 37.46 -28.59
CA ILE A 42 5.53 37.28 -29.98
C ILE A 42 5.86 38.67 -30.54
N PRO A 43 7.01 39.26 -30.13
CA PRO A 43 7.37 40.61 -30.53
C PRO A 43 7.50 40.71 -32.06
N ASP A 44 7.30 41.92 -32.58
CA ASP A 44 7.52 42.29 -33.99
C ASP A 44 6.48 41.78 -35.01
N LEU A 45 5.39 41.17 -34.56
CA LEU A 45 4.25 40.82 -35.41
C LEU A 45 2.92 41.38 -34.90
N VAL A 46 2.42 42.42 -35.58
CA VAL A 46 1.01 42.81 -35.52
C VAL A 46 0.30 42.36 -36.80
N ILE A 47 -0.75 41.55 -36.64
CA ILE A 47 -1.59 41.06 -37.74
C ILE A 47 -2.83 41.95 -37.83
N LEU A 48 -2.85 42.83 -38.83
CA LEU A 48 -3.93 43.81 -39.01
C LEU A 48 -5.26 43.22 -39.47
N GLN A 49 -5.22 42.04 -40.10
CA GLN A 49 -6.40 41.36 -40.63
C GLN A 49 -6.46 39.93 -40.05
N PRO A 50 -7.32 39.67 -39.05
CA PRO A 50 -7.46 38.33 -38.46
C PRO A 50 -7.77 37.24 -39.50
N GLN A 51 -8.53 37.57 -40.56
CA GLN A 51 -8.87 36.65 -41.63
C GLN A 51 -7.63 36.12 -42.37
N TRP A 52 -6.60 36.94 -42.52
CA TRP A 52 -5.32 36.52 -43.13
C TRP A 52 -4.70 35.37 -42.34
N LEU A 53 -4.66 35.46 -41.01
CA LEU A 53 -4.15 34.38 -40.16
C LEU A 53 -5.01 33.13 -40.31
N VAL A 54 -6.34 33.29 -40.27
CA VAL A 54 -7.28 32.17 -40.42
C VAL A 54 -7.05 31.43 -41.74
N ASP A 55 -6.79 32.14 -42.84
CA ASP A 55 -6.56 31.53 -44.15
C ASP A 55 -5.20 30.84 -44.26
N VAL A 56 -4.18 31.29 -43.51
CA VAL A 56 -2.92 30.57 -43.34
C VAL A 56 -3.15 29.27 -42.56
N LEU A 57 -3.83 29.36 -41.41
CA LEU A 57 -4.10 28.21 -40.56
C LEU A 57 -4.88 27.14 -41.34
N LYS A 58 -5.88 27.56 -42.15
CA LYS A 58 -6.64 26.64 -42.99
C LYS A 58 -5.80 25.85 -44.00
N CYS A 59 -4.65 26.37 -44.45
CA CYS A 59 -3.76 25.61 -45.33
C CYS A 59 -3.08 24.43 -44.62
N LEU A 60 -2.80 24.58 -43.33
CA LEU A 60 -2.13 23.54 -42.53
C LEU A 60 -3.14 22.58 -41.88
N VAL A 61 -4.28 23.11 -41.42
CA VAL A 61 -5.20 22.37 -40.53
C VAL A 61 -6.65 22.27 -41.02
N SER A 62 -6.94 22.57 -42.30
CA SER A 62 -8.31 22.50 -42.85
C SER A 62 -8.45 21.65 -44.10
N ALA A 63 -9.72 21.44 -44.49
CA ALA A 63 -10.16 20.52 -45.52
C ALA A 63 -9.65 20.86 -46.93
N ARG A 64 -9.48 19.81 -47.75
CA ARG A 64 -9.08 19.76 -49.17
C ARG A 64 -9.49 20.95 -50.05
N LYS A 65 -10.66 21.55 -49.81
CA LYS A 65 -11.17 22.73 -50.54
C LYS A 65 -10.25 23.96 -50.49
N PHE A 66 -9.48 24.15 -49.42
CA PHE A 66 -8.55 25.29 -49.30
C PHE A 66 -7.19 25.00 -49.92
N GLN A 67 -6.76 23.74 -49.89
CA GLN A 67 -5.53 23.28 -50.54
C GLN A 67 -5.65 23.35 -52.06
N ILE A 68 -6.80 22.94 -52.62
CA ILE A 68 -7.10 23.04 -54.05
C ILE A 68 -7.04 24.50 -54.54
N ARG A 69 -7.57 25.45 -53.76
CA ARG A 69 -7.55 26.88 -54.11
C ARG A 69 -6.15 27.49 -54.21
N ARG A 70 -5.13 26.82 -53.67
CA ARG A 70 -3.72 27.25 -53.72
C ARG A 70 -2.84 26.35 -54.58
N ASN A 71 -3.44 25.53 -55.44
CA ASN A 71 -2.72 24.58 -56.32
C ASN A 71 -1.76 23.63 -55.56
N ILE A 72 -2.03 23.33 -54.28
CA ILE A 72 -1.24 22.36 -53.53
C ILE A 72 -1.52 20.96 -54.10
N VAL A 73 -0.46 20.29 -54.59
CA VAL A 73 -0.55 18.92 -55.12
C VAL A 73 -0.78 17.95 -53.96
N TYR A 74 -2.00 17.42 -53.89
CA TYR A 74 -2.38 16.46 -52.85
C TYR A 74 -1.67 15.12 -53.10
N ASN A 75 -0.64 14.84 -52.31
CA ASN A 75 0.19 13.63 -52.38
C ASN A 75 -0.13 12.66 -51.21
N SER A 76 0.64 11.56 -51.10
CA SER A 76 0.52 10.60 -50.01
C SER A 76 0.74 11.21 -48.62
N ASP A 77 1.55 12.26 -48.51
CA ASP A 77 1.95 12.87 -47.25
C ASP A 77 0.81 13.70 -46.65
N TRP A 78 0.07 14.43 -47.50
CA TRP A 78 -1.15 15.14 -47.09
C TRP A 78 -2.23 14.17 -46.58
N LYS A 79 -2.36 12.99 -47.21
CA LYS A 79 -3.24 11.91 -46.71
C LYS A 79 -2.70 11.31 -45.40
N GLY A 80 -1.38 11.26 -45.25
CA GLY A 80 -0.69 10.89 -44.00
C GLY A 80 -1.01 11.85 -42.85
N LEU A 81 -0.99 13.16 -43.09
CA LEU A 81 -1.37 14.18 -42.12
C LEU A 81 -2.82 14.01 -41.64
N GLU A 82 -3.77 13.79 -42.55
CA GLU A 82 -5.18 13.57 -42.20
C GLU A 82 -5.45 12.25 -41.46
N THR A 83 -4.50 11.32 -41.45
CA THR A 83 -4.65 10.01 -40.79
C THR A 83 -3.91 9.95 -39.47
N THR A 84 -2.73 10.54 -39.40
CA THR A 84 -1.78 10.43 -38.28
C THR A 84 -1.61 11.74 -37.50
N GLY A 85 -2.03 12.87 -38.07
CA GLY A 85 -1.77 14.21 -37.55
C GLY A 85 -0.30 14.64 -37.64
N ARG A 86 0.59 13.88 -38.31
CA ARG A 86 2.01 14.23 -38.45
C ARG A 86 2.18 15.34 -39.49
N LEU A 87 2.66 16.49 -39.04
CA LEU A 87 3.02 17.64 -39.87
C LEU A 87 4.54 17.70 -40.03
N THR A 88 5.02 17.33 -41.21
CA THR A 88 6.44 17.29 -41.57
C THR A 88 6.91 18.64 -42.10
N GLU A 89 8.24 18.86 -42.11
CA GLU A 89 8.81 20.12 -42.62
C GLU A 89 8.47 20.37 -44.09
N ASP A 90 8.39 19.31 -44.90
CA ASP A 90 8.04 19.39 -46.32
C ASP A 90 6.60 19.87 -46.51
N LEU A 91 5.66 19.35 -45.72
CA LEU A 91 4.26 19.78 -45.76
C LEU A 91 4.10 21.24 -45.34
N ILE A 92 4.86 21.67 -44.33
CA ILE A 92 4.90 23.08 -43.93
C ILE A 92 5.48 23.91 -45.08
N THR A 93 6.60 23.52 -45.68
CA THR A 93 7.19 24.29 -46.79
C THR A 93 6.21 24.41 -47.95
N GLN A 94 5.59 23.31 -48.39
CA GLN A 94 4.56 23.32 -49.44
C GLN A 94 3.37 24.24 -49.12
N ALA A 95 2.89 24.23 -47.87
CA ALA A 95 1.76 25.07 -47.46
C ALA A 95 2.08 26.57 -47.51
N PHE A 96 3.36 26.94 -47.33
CA PHE A 96 3.82 28.32 -47.27
C PHE A 96 4.34 28.84 -48.62
N THR A 97 4.76 27.97 -49.55
CA THR A 97 5.34 28.36 -50.85
C THR A 97 4.34 28.39 -52.02
N GLY A 98 3.04 28.23 -51.78
CA GLY A 98 2.03 28.19 -52.85
C GLY A 98 2.04 29.46 -53.72
N GLU A 99 2.20 29.29 -55.03
CA GLU A 99 2.29 30.37 -56.02
C GLU A 99 0.95 31.13 -56.13
N GLY A 100 0.92 32.34 -55.58
CA GLY A 100 -0.19 33.28 -55.73
C GLY A 100 0.20 34.67 -55.23
N ASP A 101 -0.04 35.69 -56.05
CA ASP A 101 0.33 37.08 -55.80
C ASP A 101 -0.07 37.56 -54.39
N GLY A 102 0.90 38.10 -53.66
CA GLY A 102 0.67 38.96 -52.49
C GLY A 102 0.62 38.29 -51.11
N THR A 103 0.78 36.96 -51.00
CA THR A 103 0.80 36.27 -49.69
C THR A 103 2.13 35.61 -49.40
N ASP A 104 3.18 36.40 -49.15
CA ASP A 104 4.48 35.90 -48.67
C ASP A 104 4.37 35.43 -47.20
N PHE A 105 3.75 34.27 -47.01
CA PHE A 105 3.66 33.63 -45.70
C PHE A 105 5.02 33.15 -45.21
N VAL A 106 5.93 32.84 -46.14
CA VAL A 106 7.28 32.33 -45.86
C VAL A 106 8.00 33.29 -44.93
N LYS A 107 7.92 34.60 -45.20
CA LYS A 107 8.48 35.65 -44.33
C LYS A 107 8.01 35.56 -42.87
N TYR A 108 6.78 35.13 -42.64
CA TYR A 108 6.15 35.06 -41.31
C TYR A 108 6.10 33.64 -40.72
N ARG A 109 6.70 32.64 -41.40
CA ARG A 109 6.66 31.22 -41.02
C ARG A 109 6.90 30.98 -39.53
N ARG A 110 8.00 31.49 -38.99
CA ARG A 110 8.37 31.31 -37.57
C ARG A 110 7.26 31.81 -36.64
N HIS A 111 6.74 33.00 -36.88
CA HIS A 111 5.71 33.60 -36.04
C HIS A 111 4.38 32.85 -36.13
N ILE A 112 3.99 32.41 -37.33
CA ILE A 112 2.76 31.63 -37.53
C ILE A 112 2.83 30.31 -36.76
N LEU A 113 3.96 29.59 -36.84
CA LEU A 113 4.15 28.34 -36.10
C LEU A 113 4.16 28.58 -34.58
N GLN A 114 4.73 29.69 -34.10
CA GLN A 114 4.65 30.08 -32.69
C GLN A 114 3.21 30.34 -32.25
N ILE A 115 2.41 31.04 -33.05
CA ILE A 115 0.99 31.29 -32.78
C ILE A 115 0.21 29.96 -32.73
N MET A 116 0.44 29.06 -33.68
CA MET A 116 -0.21 27.74 -33.70
C MET A 116 0.12 26.90 -32.46
N GLN A 117 1.37 26.95 -31.99
CA GLN A 117 1.77 26.28 -30.74
C GLN A 117 1.17 26.93 -29.50
N LYS A 118 1.07 28.26 -29.47
CA LYS A 118 0.46 29.02 -28.38
C LYS A 118 -1.00 28.65 -28.18
N PHE A 119 -1.72 28.39 -29.28
CA PHE A 119 -3.12 27.94 -29.27
C PHE A 119 -3.27 26.41 -29.24
N ASP A 120 -2.19 25.67 -29.03
CA ASP A 120 -2.15 24.20 -29.01
C ASP A 120 -2.83 23.56 -30.26
N ILE A 121 -2.80 24.27 -31.40
CA ILE A 121 -3.26 23.76 -32.70
C ILE A 121 -2.26 22.71 -33.19
N ILE A 122 -0.97 23.00 -32.99
CA ILE A 122 0.14 22.09 -33.24
C ILE A 122 0.97 21.92 -31.97
N VAL A 123 1.65 20.78 -31.87
CA VAL A 123 2.54 20.48 -30.76
C VAL A 123 3.84 19.88 -31.27
N LYS A 124 4.95 20.43 -30.80
CA LYS A 124 6.26 19.81 -30.96
C LYS A 124 6.50 18.88 -29.77
N PRO A 125 6.84 17.60 -29.97
CA PRO A 125 7.24 16.73 -28.87
C PRO A 125 8.58 17.21 -28.27
N ASP A 126 8.70 17.27 -26.94
CA ASP A 126 9.94 17.73 -26.27
C ASP A 126 11.05 16.67 -26.34
N ILE A 127 10.67 15.39 -26.39
CA ILE A 127 11.58 14.29 -26.66
C ILE A 127 11.77 14.28 -28.18
N ALA A 128 12.75 15.02 -28.66
CA ALA A 128 13.20 14.94 -30.04
C ALA A 128 13.34 13.45 -30.39
N GLU A 129 12.60 13.00 -31.41
CA GLU A 129 13.04 11.82 -32.14
C GLU A 129 14.45 12.16 -32.62
N GLU A 130 15.49 11.67 -31.92
CA GLU A 130 16.80 11.45 -32.53
C GLU A 130 16.62 10.38 -33.62
N GLU A 131 15.94 10.73 -34.71
CA GLU A 131 16.17 10.16 -36.02
C GLU A 131 17.35 10.90 -36.67
N SER A 132 18.48 10.92 -35.95
CA SER A 132 19.83 11.13 -36.48
C SER A 132 20.73 10.42 -35.47
N VAL A 133 21.51 9.40 -35.80
CA VAL A 133 22.63 9.47 -36.75
C VAL A 133 22.97 8.05 -37.23
N SER A 134 23.05 7.86 -38.56
CA SER A 134 24.28 7.33 -39.14
C SER A 134 24.52 7.89 -40.54
N SER A 135 25.76 8.38 -40.67
CA SER A 135 26.58 8.69 -41.84
C SER A 135 26.03 9.65 -42.90
N LEU A 136 26.75 10.77 -43.04
CA LEU A 136 27.11 11.31 -44.36
C LEU A 136 27.83 10.21 -45.14
N ASP A 137 27.42 9.98 -46.37
CA ASP A 137 28.16 9.22 -47.37
C ASP A 137 29.51 9.90 -47.60
N GLU A 138 30.54 9.15 -47.95
CA GLU A 138 31.91 9.65 -48.19
C GLU A 138 32.02 10.76 -49.26
N ASN A 139 30.91 11.07 -49.95
CA ASN A 139 30.83 12.09 -50.99
C ASN A 139 30.00 13.35 -50.62
N GLY A 140 29.46 13.46 -49.40
CA GLY A 140 28.85 14.70 -48.92
C GLY A 140 27.55 15.15 -49.61
N GLU A 141 26.81 14.26 -50.29
CA GLU A 141 25.46 14.56 -50.81
C GLU A 141 24.36 14.07 -49.86
N ILE A 142 23.23 14.79 -49.84
CA ILE A 142 22.06 14.48 -49.03
C ILE A 142 21.29 13.33 -49.69
N ASP A 143 21.28 12.16 -49.05
CA ASP A 143 20.46 11.02 -49.44
C ASP A 143 18.96 11.37 -49.34
N LYS A 144 18.28 11.42 -50.50
CA LYS A 144 16.84 11.68 -50.64
C LYS A 144 15.96 10.47 -50.25
N SER A 145 16.55 9.39 -49.72
CA SER A 145 15.83 8.19 -49.29
C SER A 145 15.37 8.19 -47.82
N LYS A 146 15.74 9.20 -47.01
CA LYS A 146 15.38 9.29 -45.58
C LYS A 146 13.98 9.89 -45.37
N MET A 147 13.20 9.28 -44.46
CA MET A 147 11.83 9.71 -44.15
C MET A 147 11.79 11.18 -43.70
N PRO A 148 10.73 11.93 -44.04
CA PRO A 148 10.61 13.33 -43.63
C PRO A 148 10.48 13.43 -42.11
N THR A 149 11.35 14.26 -41.51
CA THR A 149 11.37 14.51 -40.06
C THR A 149 10.04 15.13 -39.63
N VAL A 150 9.39 14.53 -38.62
CA VAL A 150 8.18 15.09 -38.04
C VAL A 150 8.55 16.31 -37.23
N HIS A 151 7.99 17.45 -37.61
CA HIS A 151 8.21 18.68 -36.87
C HIS A 151 7.11 18.94 -35.84
N TYR A 152 5.86 18.58 -36.15
CA TYR A 152 4.73 18.79 -35.25
C TYR A 152 3.66 17.69 -35.37
N TYR A 153 2.84 17.53 -34.33
CA TYR A 153 1.54 16.86 -34.40
C TYR A 153 0.41 17.89 -34.45
N VAL A 154 -0.68 17.54 -35.13
CA VAL A 154 -1.93 18.31 -35.24
C VAL A 154 -3.07 17.48 -34.64
N PRO A 155 -3.32 17.55 -33.32
CA PRO A 155 -4.24 16.64 -32.62
C PRO A 155 -5.66 16.61 -33.19
N CYS A 156 -6.15 17.76 -33.69
CA CYS A 156 -7.51 17.87 -34.21
C CYS A 156 -7.74 17.17 -35.55
N LEU A 157 -6.68 16.82 -36.30
CA LEU A 157 -6.77 16.13 -37.59
C LEU A 157 -6.64 14.61 -37.49
N ILE A 158 -6.23 14.09 -36.34
CA ILE A 158 -5.97 12.65 -36.18
C ILE A 158 -7.27 11.88 -36.42
N LYS A 159 -7.18 10.68 -37.01
CA LYS A 159 -8.38 9.84 -37.18
C LYS A 159 -8.78 9.17 -35.87
N SER A 160 -10.09 9.00 -35.72
CA SER A 160 -10.65 8.15 -34.68
C SER A 160 -10.41 6.68 -35.02
N LYS A 161 -10.19 5.87 -34.00
CA LYS A 161 -10.23 4.40 -34.02
C LYS A 161 -11.04 4.00 -32.79
N ALA A 162 -11.82 2.94 -32.87
CA ALA A 162 -12.54 2.43 -31.69
C ALA A 162 -11.52 2.13 -30.58
N ILE A 163 -11.77 2.62 -29.37
CA ILE A 163 -10.81 2.49 -28.26
C ILE A 163 -10.62 1.02 -27.88
N SER A 164 -11.67 0.19 -27.98
CA SER A 164 -11.55 -1.28 -27.86
C SER A 164 -10.47 -1.84 -28.79
N ASN A 165 -10.48 -1.47 -30.07
CA ASN A 165 -9.49 -1.91 -31.05
C ASN A 165 -8.07 -1.38 -30.75
N ILE A 166 -7.96 -0.26 -30.02
CA ILE A 166 -6.67 0.25 -29.55
C ILE A 166 -6.20 -0.61 -28.39
N VAL A 167 -7.02 -0.80 -27.35
CA VAL A 167 -6.72 -1.64 -26.18
C VAL A 167 -6.31 -3.05 -26.61
N ASP A 168 -7.07 -3.66 -27.52
CA ASP A 168 -6.79 -5.01 -28.03
C ASP A 168 -5.46 -5.07 -28.78
N SER A 169 -5.05 -4.00 -29.47
CA SER A 169 -3.76 -3.95 -30.16
C SER A 169 -2.55 -3.98 -29.22
N PHE A 170 -2.75 -3.70 -27.93
CA PHE A 170 -1.71 -3.75 -26.91
C PHE A 170 -1.61 -5.11 -26.20
N LYS A 171 -2.56 -6.02 -26.40
CA LYS A 171 -2.48 -7.39 -25.86
C LYS A 171 -1.37 -8.16 -26.56
N VAL A 172 -0.42 -8.70 -25.80
CA VAL A 172 0.72 -9.47 -26.33
C VAL A 172 0.41 -10.96 -26.21
N ASP A 173 0.46 -11.70 -27.32
CA ASP A 173 0.14 -13.13 -27.38
C ASP A 173 -1.23 -13.51 -26.78
N GLY A 174 -2.20 -12.61 -26.89
CA GLY A 174 -3.54 -12.78 -26.33
C GLY A 174 -3.62 -12.66 -24.80
N LYS A 175 -2.51 -12.40 -24.12
CA LYS A 175 -2.49 -12.13 -22.68
C LYS A 175 -2.82 -10.67 -22.41
N ASP A 176 -3.71 -10.47 -21.44
CA ASP A 176 -4.03 -9.15 -20.94
C ASP A 176 -2.87 -8.59 -20.08
N PHE A 177 -2.90 -7.29 -19.86
CA PHE A 177 -1.97 -6.57 -19.01
C PHE A 177 -2.70 -6.06 -17.77
N ASN A 178 -1.95 -5.81 -16.70
CA ASN A 178 -2.55 -5.29 -15.47
C ASN A 178 -2.97 -3.83 -15.70
N ARG A 179 -4.15 -3.46 -15.21
CA ARG A 179 -4.70 -2.12 -15.36
C ARG A 179 -5.06 -1.55 -14.01
N THR A 180 -4.82 -0.25 -13.83
CA THR A 180 -5.41 0.47 -12.70
C THR A 180 -6.90 0.69 -12.95
N SER A 181 -7.63 1.10 -11.91
CA SER A 181 -8.98 1.60 -12.08
C SER A 181 -9.00 2.83 -13.00
N TRP A 182 -10.11 3.13 -13.64
CA TRP A 182 -10.24 4.36 -14.41
C TRP A 182 -10.38 5.55 -13.47
N MET A 183 -9.53 6.54 -13.65
CA MET A 183 -9.70 7.86 -13.04
C MET A 183 -10.46 8.75 -14.02
N CYS A 184 -11.59 9.29 -13.61
CA CYS A 184 -12.55 9.94 -14.48
C CYS A 184 -12.80 11.39 -14.02
N MET A 185 -12.56 12.35 -14.90
CA MET A 185 -12.96 13.74 -14.68
C MET A 185 -14.22 14.01 -15.48
N HIS A 186 -15.35 14.10 -14.78
CA HIS A 186 -16.66 14.26 -15.37
C HIS A 186 -17.07 15.73 -15.36
N PHE A 187 -17.18 16.33 -16.55
CA PHE A 187 -17.50 17.73 -16.77
C PHE A 187 -19.00 17.91 -16.98
N ASP A 188 -19.55 19.05 -16.53
CA ASP A 188 -20.93 19.43 -16.87
C ASP A 188 -21.08 19.71 -18.37
N PHE A 189 -20.03 20.28 -18.95
CA PHE A 189 -19.88 20.45 -20.38
C PHE A 189 -18.39 20.39 -20.74
N LEU A 190 -18.04 19.52 -21.69
CA LEU A 190 -16.68 19.40 -22.21
C LEU A 190 -16.60 19.99 -23.62
N PRO A 191 -15.94 21.15 -23.82
CA PRO A 191 -15.79 21.75 -25.14
C PRO A 191 -15.05 20.79 -26.10
N PRO A 192 -15.45 20.68 -27.39
CA PRO A 192 -14.84 19.72 -28.32
C PRO A 192 -13.32 19.85 -28.49
N ALA A 193 -12.78 21.07 -28.38
CA ALA A 193 -11.35 21.32 -28.48
C ALA A 193 -10.60 21.08 -27.16
N PHE A 194 -11.29 20.99 -26.03
CA PHE A 194 -10.69 20.90 -24.70
C PHE A 194 -9.74 19.70 -24.59
N PHE A 195 -10.19 18.55 -25.07
CA PHE A 195 -9.37 17.34 -25.04
C PHE A 195 -8.11 17.43 -25.94
N ASN A 196 -8.14 18.21 -27.02
CA ASN A 196 -6.94 18.42 -27.83
C ASN A 196 -5.87 19.18 -27.03
N HIS A 197 -6.25 20.17 -26.23
CA HIS A 197 -5.34 20.88 -25.32
C HIS A 197 -4.74 19.91 -24.28
N VAL A 198 -5.56 18.99 -23.75
CA VAL A 198 -5.09 17.94 -22.84
C VAL A 198 -4.05 17.05 -23.53
N LEU A 199 -4.36 16.53 -24.73
CA LEU A 199 -3.42 15.72 -25.51
C LEU A 199 -2.11 16.47 -25.78
N VAL A 200 -2.15 17.77 -26.12
CA VAL A 200 -0.95 18.57 -26.34
C VAL A 200 -0.04 18.59 -25.10
N ASN A 201 -0.60 18.74 -23.89
CA ASN A 201 0.19 18.71 -22.66
C ASN A 201 0.87 17.35 -22.46
N TYR A 202 0.17 16.24 -22.74
CA TYR A 202 0.77 14.89 -22.64
C TYR A 202 1.78 14.59 -23.74
N ILE A 203 1.59 15.09 -24.97
CA ILE A 203 2.55 14.95 -26.07
C ILE A 203 3.86 15.71 -25.79
N ARG A 204 3.79 16.86 -25.11
CA ARG A 204 4.98 17.59 -24.65
C ARG A 204 5.74 16.79 -23.59
N ARG A 205 5.01 16.23 -22.61
CA ARG A 205 5.62 15.60 -21.43
C ARG A 205 6.12 14.18 -21.64
N TYR A 206 5.43 13.37 -22.43
CA TYR A 206 5.68 11.93 -22.51
C TYR A 206 5.87 11.46 -23.95
N GLN A 207 6.67 10.40 -24.11
CA GLN A 207 6.82 9.74 -25.40
C GLN A 207 5.53 9.01 -25.77
N ILE A 208 5.03 9.25 -26.99
CA ILE A 208 3.85 8.54 -27.51
C ILE A 208 4.21 7.06 -27.70
N SER A 209 3.38 6.18 -27.14
CA SER A 209 3.56 4.72 -27.26
C SER A 209 3.32 4.24 -28.70
N ARG A 210 3.92 3.09 -29.02
CA ARG A 210 3.75 2.41 -30.31
C ARG A 210 2.91 1.14 -30.11
N GLU A 211 1.96 0.89 -31.01
CA GLU A 211 1.18 -0.35 -31.01
C GLU A 211 2.10 -1.54 -31.34
N PRO A 212 2.09 -2.63 -30.54
CA PRO A 212 2.86 -3.83 -30.82
C PRO A 212 2.21 -4.61 -31.98
N SER A 213 2.54 -4.24 -33.22
CA SER A 213 1.99 -4.87 -34.43
C SER A 213 3.06 -5.60 -35.25
N LYS A 214 2.69 -6.72 -35.90
CA LYS A 214 3.54 -7.51 -36.81
C LYS A 214 3.87 -6.79 -38.13
N HIS A 215 3.16 -5.71 -38.48
CA HIS A 215 3.25 -5.03 -39.79
C HIS A 215 3.78 -3.59 -39.70
N GLY A 216 4.53 -3.29 -38.65
CA GLY A 216 5.13 -1.97 -38.43
C GLY A 216 4.54 -1.28 -37.20
N SER A 217 5.38 -0.45 -36.58
CA SER A 217 5.06 0.27 -35.35
C SER A 217 4.23 1.52 -35.67
N LYS A 218 2.92 1.49 -35.41
CA LYS A 218 2.05 2.68 -35.49
C LYS A 218 2.01 3.40 -34.14
N LEU A 219 2.09 4.73 -34.15
CA LEU A 219 1.91 5.53 -32.93
C LEU A 219 0.47 5.42 -32.41
N ALA A 220 0.33 5.24 -31.11
CA ALA A 220 -0.95 5.13 -30.42
C ALA A 220 -1.50 6.52 -30.05
N LEU A 221 -1.68 7.36 -31.07
CA LEU A 221 -2.29 8.67 -30.96
C LEU A 221 -3.50 8.74 -31.90
N TYR A 222 -4.66 9.04 -31.34
CA TYR A 222 -5.96 8.94 -31.98
C TYR A 222 -6.84 10.12 -31.61
N ARG A 223 -7.84 10.42 -32.45
CA ARG A 223 -8.87 11.39 -32.05
C ARG A 223 -9.65 10.82 -30.87
N GLY A 224 -9.50 11.48 -29.73
CA GLY A 224 -10.15 11.10 -28.49
C GLY A 224 -9.36 10.13 -27.61
N MET A 225 -8.13 9.75 -28.00
CA MET A 225 -7.27 8.89 -27.16
C MET A 225 -5.78 9.06 -27.48
N GLY A 226 -4.94 9.08 -26.46
CA GLY A 226 -3.49 8.94 -26.57
C GLY A 226 -2.96 7.92 -25.58
N VAL A 227 -1.95 7.14 -25.98
CA VAL A 227 -1.22 6.23 -25.09
C VAL A 227 0.23 6.69 -25.02
N PHE A 228 0.75 6.84 -23.81
CA PHE A 228 2.05 7.44 -23.53
C PHE A 228 2.91 6.52 -22.67
N ASN A 229 4.21 6.44 -22.93
CA ASN A 229 5.15 5.72 -22.09
C ASN A 229 5.43 6.54 -20.82
N LEU A 230 5.23 5.93 -19.66
CA LEU A 230 5.50 6.55 -18.36
C LEU A 230 6.94 6.28 -17.88
N ASP A 231 7.57 5.24 -18.40
CA ASP A 231 8.94 4.86 -18.09
C ASP A 231 9.75 4.64 -19.38
N SER A 232 11.08 4.66 -19.24
CA SER A 232 12.02 4.41 -20.35
C SER A 232 11.97 2.97 -20.88
N SER A 233 11.46 2.03 -20.07
CA SER A 233 11.31 0.62 -20.47
C SER A 233 10.12 0.38 -21.41
N GLY A 234 9.19 1.33 -21.48
CA GLY A 234 7.91 1.20 -22.16
C GLY A 234 6.98 0.15 -21.54
N ARG A 235 7.21 -0.33 -20.33
CA ARG A 235 6.37 -1.38 -19.70
C ARG A 235 5.21 -0.81 -18.88
N THR A 236 5.29 0.46 -18.51
CA THR A 236 4.19 1.21 -17.92
C THR A 236 3.72 2.26 -18.91
N LYS A 237 2.41 2.28 -19.18
CA LYS A 237 1.80 3.22 -20.13
C LYS A 237 0.63 3.94 -19.49
N LEU A 238 0.43 5.20 -19.88
CA LEU A 238 -0.74 5.98 -19.54
C LEU A 238 -1.65 6.06 -20.76
N ALA A 239 -2.87 5.54 -20.63
CA ALA A 239 -3.95 5.80 -21.56
C ALA A 239 -4.74 7.03 -21.09
N VAL A 240 -4.87 8.02 -21.98
CA VAL A 240 -5.68 9.23 -21.77
C VAL A 240 -6.73 9.25 -22.87
N CYS A 241 -8.01 9.25 -22.52
CA CYS A 241 -9.10 9.25 -23.50
C CYS A 241 -10.25 10.16 -23.10
N VAL A 242 -11.13 10.45 -24.06
CA VAL A 242 -12.36 11.22 -23.84
C VAL A 242 -13.56 10.44 -24.35
N SER A 243 -14.62 10.46 -23.56
CA SER A 243 -15.92 9.94 -23.93
C SER A 243 -17.00 10.88 -23.44
N LYS A 244 -17.86 11.37 -24.35
CA LYS A 244 -18.93 12.34 -24.05
C LYS A 244 -18.38 13.56 -23.28
N HIS A 245 -18.70 13.69 -22.00
CA HIS A 245 -18.24 14.78 -21.11
C HIS A 245 -17.23 14.32 -20.06
N VAL A 246 -16.57 13.18 -20.28
CA VAL A 246 -15.62 12.59 -19.34
C VAL A 246 -14.24 12.49 -20.00
N ILE A 247 -13.21 12.93 -19.28
CA ILE A 247 -11.81 12.60 -19.59
C ILE A 247 -11.39 11.47 -18.66
N LEU A 248 -10.90 10.37 -19.22
CA LEU A 248 -10.53 9.17 -18.48
C LEU A 248 -9.03 8.89 -18.59
N PHE A 249 -8.45 8.47 -17.47
CA PHE A 249 -7.06 8.07 -17.35
C PHE A 249 -6.98 6.64 -16.82
N GLN A 250 -6.10 5.83 -17.40
CA GLN A 250 -5.80 4.49 -16.90
C GLN A 250 -4.34 4.16 -17.14
N ILE A 251 -3.74 3.44 -16.19
CA ILE A 251 -2.35 2.99 -16.28
C ILE A 251 -2.34 1.52 -16.63
N TRP A 252 -1.57 1.19 -17.66
CA TRP A 252 -1.40 -0.16 -18.18
C TRP A 252 0.00 -0.66 -17.84
N LYS A 253 0.08 -1.85 -17.26
CA LYS A 253 1.31 -2.44 -16.72
C LYS A 253 1.55 -3.83 -17.29
N TRP A 254 2.71 -4.01 -17.92
CA TRP A 254 3.22 -5.32 -18.33
C TRP A 254 4.20 -5.94 -17.32
N CYS A 255 4.51 -5.21 -16.24
CA CYS A 255 5.28 -5.70 -15.11
C CYS A 255 4.64 -5.27 -13.78
N LYS A 256 4.88 -6.03 -12.70
CA LYS A 256 4.28 -5.76 -11.39
C LYS A 256 4.77 -4.46 -10.74
N HIS A 257 5.98 -4.02 -11.06
CA HIS A 257 6.61 -2.85 -10.46
C HIS A 257 6.91 -1.79 -11.51
N SER A 258 6.47 -0.56 -11.24
CA SER A 258 6.76 0.64 -12.02
C SER A 258 7.48 1.61 -11.07
N GLN A 259 8.54 2.28 -11.51
CA GLN A 259 9.18 3.33 -10.69
C GLN A 259 8.40 4.65 -10.71
N VAL A 260 7.19 4.65 -11.29
CA VAL A 260 6.41 5.86 -11.53
C VAL A 260 5.35 6.00 -10.46
N PHE A 261 5.41 7.09 -9.70
CA PHE A 261 4.39 7.45 -8.73
C PHE A 261 3.12 7.91 -9.46
N PHE A 262 2.02 7.18 -9.29
CA PHE A 262 0.77 7.48 -10.00
C PHE A 262 0.05 8.71 -9.45
N LYS A 263 0.35 9.06 -8.20
CA LYS A 263 -0.05 10.34 -7.60
C LYS A 263 0.47 11.52 -8.43
N ASP A 264 1.74 11.51 -8.84
CA ASP A 264 2.32 12.57 -9.67
C ASP A 264 1.63 12.70 -11.04
N ILE A 265 1.19 11.58 -11.60
CA ILE A 265 0.43 11.58 -12.87
C ILE A 265 -0.93 12.25 -12.68
N TRP A 266 -1.59 11.97 -11.56
CA TRP A 266 -2.87 12.57 -11.20
C TRP A 266 -2.74 14.08 -10.93
N GLU A 267 -1.77 14.48 -10.10
CA GLU A 267 -1.49 15.89 -9.82
C GLU A 267 -1.17 16.65 -11.11
N HIS A 268 -0.44 16.01 -12.03
CA HIS A 268 -0.20 16.56 -13.36
C HIS A 268 -1.48 16.71 -14.19
N ALA A 269 -2.40 15.74 -14.15
CA ALA A 269 -3.68 15.82 -14.85
C ALA A 269 -4.51 17.01 -14.35
N GLU A 270 -4.60 17.19 -13.02
CA GLU A 270 -5.30 18.32 -12.39
C GLU A 270 -4.65 19.66 -12.74
N ALA A 271 -3.31 19.75 -12.66
CA ALA A 271 -2.57 20.94 -13.04
C ALA A 271 -2.75 21.27 -14.53
N SER A 272 -2.76 20.26 -15.40
CA SER A 272 -2.98 20.40 -16.84
C SER A 272 -4.36 20.99 -17.14
N ILE A 273 -5.40 20.47 -16.52
CA ILE A 273 -6.79 20.93 -16.73
C ILE A 273 -7.01 22.32 -16.14
N THR A 274 -6.49 22.57 -14.94
CA THR A 274 -6.53 23.89 -14.31
C THR A 274 -5.78 24.93 -15.15
N GLY A 275 -4.62 24.55 -15.70
CA GLY A 275 -3.84 25.38 -16.61
C GLY A 275 -4.59 25.71 -17.91
N ILE A 276 -5.28 24.75 -18.51
CA ILE A 276 -6.12 24.97 -19.71
C ILE A 276 -7.28 25.91 -19.38
N LYS A 277 -7.98 25.69 -18.26
CA LYS A 277 -9.07 26.56 -17.79
C LYS A 277 -8.59 28.01 -17.63
N GLY A 278 -7.46 28.21 -16.97
CA GLY A 278 -6.86 29.53 -16.76
C GLY A 278 -6.42 30.20 -18.07
N ARG A 279 -5.68 29.46 -18.92
CA ARG A 279 -5.15 29.96 -20.20
C ARG A 279 -6.25 30.46 -21.13
N TYR A 280 -7.35 29.70 -21.23
CA TYR A 280 -8.45 30.01 -22.14
C TYR A 280 -9.65 30.67 -21.46
N LYS A 281 -9.52 31.05 -20.17
CA LYS A 281 -10.59 31.64 -19.35
C LYS A 281 -11.92 30.86 -19.45
N MET A 282 -11.82 29.53 -19.46
CA MET A 282 -12.98 28.65 -19.62
C MET A 282 -13.65 28.42 -18.27
N ASN A 283 -14.96 28.71 -18.21
CA ASN A 283 -15.78 28.40 -17.04
C ASN A 283 -16.35 26.98 -17.16
N VAL A 284 -15.51 25.97 -16.88
CA VAL A 284 -15.92 24.55 -16.86
C VAL A 284 -15.67 23.95 -15.47
N SER A 285 -16.70 23.31 -14.92
CA SER A 285 -16.65 22.52 -13.69
C SER A 285 -16.51 21.03 -14.03
N TYR A 286 -15.84 20.31 -13.13
CA TYR A 286 -15.78 18.85 -13.20
C TYR A 286 -15.82 18.25 -11.79
N THR A 287 -16.25 17.00 -11.72
CA THR A 287 -16.17 16.14 -10.53
C THR A 287 -15.23 14.99 -10.81
N VAL A 288 -14.53 14.53 -9.77
CA VAL A 288 -13.62 13.39 -9.88
C VAL A 288 -14.36 12.12 -9.47
N LYS A 289 -14.37 11.16 -10.38
CA LYS A 289 -15.02 9.86 -10.22
C LYS A 289 -14.02 8.75 -10.51
N MET A 290 -14.27 7.58 -9.98
CA MET A 290 -13.51 6.36 -10.29
C MET A 290 -14.43 5.31 -10.86
N LYS A 291 -13.85 4.42 -11.66
CA LYS A 291 -14.54 3.28 -12.27
C LYS A 291 -13.61 2.07 -12.25
N CYS A 292 -14.17 0.87 -12.13
CA CYS A 292 -13.38 -0.37 -12.02
C CYS A 292 -12.37 -0.54 -13.17
N CYS A 293 -11.30 -1.32 -12.94
CA CYS A 293 -10.22 -1.52 -13.91
C CYS A 293 -10.66 -2.16 -15.24
N ASN A 294 -11.73 -2.95 -15.22
CA ASN A 294 -12.29 -3.61 -16.39
C ASN A 294 -13.43 -2.83 -17.06
N GLY A 295 -13.84 -1.70 -16.48
CA GLY A 295 -14.99 -0.96 -16.97
C GLY A 295 -14.77 -0.36 -18.35
N SER A 296 -15.85 -0.25 -19.13
CA SER A 296 -15.79 0.30 -20.49
C SER A 296 -15.59 1.82 -20.47
N TYR A 297 -14.82 2.32 -21.43
CA TYR A 297 -14.50 3.74 -21.58
C TYR A 297 -15.69 4.58 -22.11
N ASP A 298 -16.63 3.96 -22.83
CA ASP A 298 -17.78 4.63 -23.44
C ASP A 298 -19.07 4.56 -22.61
N ASN A 299 -19.09 3.66 -21.62
CA ASN A 299 -20.19 3.50 -20.70
C ASN A 299 -20.01 4.41 -19.47
N PRO A 300 -20.92 5.37 -19.21
CA PRO A 300 -20.88 6.16 -17.98
C PRO A 300 -21.27 5.35 -16.73
N ASP A 301 -21.88 4.17 -16.88
CA ASP A 301 -22.30 3.33 -15.75
C ASP A 301 -21.08 2.81 -14.96
N GLY A 302 -21.29 2.57 -13.66
CA GLY A 302 -20.24 2.11 -12.74
C GLY A 302 -19.22 3.17 -12.32
N MET A 303 -19.46 4.45 -12.64
CA MET A 303 -18.67 5.58 -12.11
C MET A 303 -19.19 6.01 -10.75
N VAL A 304 -18.30 6.05 -9.76
CA VAL A 304 -18.60 6.51 -8.39
C VAL A 304 -17.74 7.70 -8.01
N GLU A 305 -18.28 8.63 -7.24
CA GLU A 305 -17.53 9.80 -6.78
C GLU A 305 -16.41 9.39 -5.81
N MET A 306 -15.23 9.99 -5.97
CA MET A 306 -14.07 9.66 -5.15
C MET A 306 -14.32 9.90 -3.65
N THR A 307 -15.05 10.96 -3.30
CA THR A 307 -15.42 11.29 -1.92
C THR A 307 -16.29 10.21 -1.26
N LYS A 308 -17.10 9.47 -2.03
CA LYS A 308 -17.89 8.35 -1.52
C LYS A 308 -17.04 7.13 -1.25
N LEU A 309 -16.07 6.85 -2.12
CA LEU A 309 -15.12 5.75 -1.94
C LEU A 309 -14.22 5.91 -0.71
N GLU A 310 -13.97 7.15 -0.29
CA GLU A 310 -13.23 7.44 0.95
C GLU A 310 -14.05 7.13 2.20
N SER A 311 -15.38 7.25 2.12
CA SER A 311 -16.29 7.02 3.27
C SER A 311 -16.86 5.60 3.36
N GLU A 312 -16.96 4.88 2.25
CA GLU A 312 -17.63 3.57 2.17
C GLU A 312 -16.60 2.45 1.95
N GLU A 313 -16.75 1.30 2.61
CA GLU A 313 -15.79 0.17 2.45
C GLU A 313 -15.95 -0.56 1.11
N GLU A 314 -17.16 -0.58 0.58
CA GLU A 314 -17.52 -1.30 -0.65
C GLU A 314 -18.41 -0.44 -1.54
N TYR A 315 -18.33 -0.63 -2.85
CA TYR A 315 -19.25 -0.02 -3.80
C TYR A 315 -19.72 -1.07 -4.81
N PHE A 316 -20.95 -0.90 -5.29
CA PHE A 316 -21.54 -1.75 -6.32
C PHE A 316 -21.26 -1.16 -7.70
N CYS A 317 -20.65 -1.95 -8.58
CA CYS A 317 -20.40 -1.56 -9.97
C CYS A 317 -21.58 -1.99 -10.85
N ASP A 318 -22.40 -1.02 -11.24
CA ASP A 318 -23.57 -1.25 -12.10
C ASP A 318 -23.23 -1.85 -13.47
N GLU A 319 -22.03 -1.59 -13.98
CA GLU A 319 -21.62 -2.09 -15.30
C GLU A 319 -21.38 -3.60 -15.33
N HIS A 320 -20.82 -4.16 -14.24
CA HIS A 320 -20.53 -5.58 -14.13
C HIS A 320 -21.49 -6.33 -13.21
N ALA A 321 -22.38 -5.60 -12.53
CA ALA A 321 -23.24 -6.12 -11.46
C ALA A 321 -22.43 -6.84 -10.35
N GLU A 322 -21.27 -6.30 -9.99
CA GLU A 322 -20.36 -6.86 -8.98
C GLU A 322 -20.08 -5.86 -7.85
N LEU A 323 -19.90 -6.38 -6.63
CA LEU A 323 -19.48 -5.60 -5.47
C LEU A 323 -17.95 -5.59 -5.40
N HIS A 324 -17.37 -4.40 -5.24
CA HIS A 324 -15.92 -4.23 -5.13
C HIS A 324 -15.57 -3.49 -3.84
N LYS A 325 -14.37 -3.72 -3.32
CA LYS A 325 -13.85 -2.93 -2.19
C LYS A 325 -13.43 -1.54 -2.69
N SER A 326 -13.89 -0.49 -2.02
CA SER A 326 -13.54 0.89 -2.37
C SER A 326 -12.03 1.13 -2.34
N LYS A 327 -11.35 0.50 -1.37
CA LYS A 327 -9.89 0.55 -1.24
C LYS A 327 -9.16 -0.01 -2.46
N ASP A 328 -9.71 -0.98 -3.19
CA ASP A 328 -9.01 -1.55 -4.36
C ASP A 328 -8.94 -0.53 -5.51
N LEU A 329 -9.95 0.34 -5.63
CA LEU A 329 -9.95 1.42 -6.62
C LEU A 329 -8.93 2.48 -6.23
N LEU A 330 -9.01 2.99 -4.99
CA LEU A 330 -8.11 4.02 -4.49
C LEU A 330 -6.66 3.56 -4.48
N ASN A 331 -6.38 2.36 -3.96
CA ASN A 331 -5.04 1.78 -3.91
C ASN A 331 -4.43 1.56 -5.30
N SER A 332 -5.25 1.41 -6.35
CA SER A 332 -4.70 1.29 -7.70
C SER A 332 -4.02 2.58 -8.20
N TRP A 333 -4.32 3.74 -7.60
CA TRP A 333 -3.72 5.05 -7.93
C TRP A 333 -2.91 5.68 -6.80
N PHE A 334 -3.32 5.47 -5.55
CA PHE A 334 -2.82 6.20 -4.39
C PHE A 334 -2.19 5.30 -3.33
N ARG A 335 -1.98 4.01 -3.60
CA ARG A 335 -1.25 3.14 -2.67
C ARG A 335 0.13 3.75 -2.42
N GLU A 336 0.42 4.05 -1.16
CA GLU A 336 1.75 4.47 -0.72
C GLU A 336 2.74 3.34 -1.02
N GLU A 337 3.80 3.64 -1.79
CA GLU A 337 4.93 2.72 -1.91
C GLU A 337 5.76 2.75 -0.62
N LEU A 338 6.47 1.65 -0.33
CA LEU A 338 7.39 1.59 0.81
C LEU A 338 8.39 2.74 0.70
N ASN A 339 8.44 3.61 1.70
CA ASN A 339 9.52 4.58 1.81
C ASN A 339 10.85 3.84 2.10
N ALA A 340 11.98 4.55 2.00
CA ALA A 340 13.30 3.94 2.17
C ALA A 340 13.47 3.22 3.52
N GLU A 341 12.93 3.81 4.59
CA GLU A 341 12.94 3.26 5.95
C GLU A 341 12.16 1.93 6.01
N MET A 342 10.93 1.89 5.47
CA MET A 342 10.10 0.69 5.41
C MET A 342 10.72 -0.40 4.54
N LEU A 343 11.37 -0.03 3.43
CA LEU A 343 12.07 -1.00 2.57
C LEU A 343 13.29 -1.62 3.28
N ASN A 344 14.08 -0.80 3.97
CA ASN A 344 15.21 -1.28 4.75
C ASN A 344 14.75 -2.16 5.92
N TYR A 345 13.64 -1.79 6.57
CA TYR A 345 13.00 -2.63 7.57
C TYR A 345 12.61 -4.00 7.00
N VAL A 346 11.95 -4.06 5.84
CA VAL A 346 11.54 -5.33 5.23
C VAL A 346 12.74 -6.21 4.90
N ARG A 347 13.80 -5.64 4.33
CA ARG A 347 15.04 -6.38 4.02
C ARG A 347 15.68 -6.97 5.26
N LEU A 348 15.80 -6.16 6.30
CA LEU A 348 16.40 -6.57 7.56
C LEU A 348 15.53 -7.62 8.27
N ALA A 349 14.22 -7.40 8.32
CA ALA A 349 13.24 -8.34 8.87
C ALA A 349 13.28 -9.68 8.14
N LYS A 350 13.24 -9.68 6.79
CA LYS A 350 13.34 -10.90 5.99
C LYS A 350 14.64 -11.65 6.20
N THR A 351 15.76 -10.93 6.29
CA THR A 351 17.06 -11.55 6.57
C THR A 351 17.02 -12.32 7.89
N VAL A 352 16.41 -11.74 8.91
CA VAL A 352 16.32 -12.34 10.24
C VAL A 352 15.27 -13.47 10.30
N THR A 353 14.12 -13.33 9.65
CA THR A 353 13.05 -14.35 9.73
C THR A 353 13.27 -15.52 8.78
N ASP A 354 13.89 -15.29 7.61
CA ASP A 354 13.96 -16.30 6.55
C ASP A 354 15.36 -16.93 6.42
N LEU A 355 16.44 -16.14 6.51
CA LEU A 355 17.81 -16.65 6.28
C LEU A 355 18.48 -17.14 7.57
N MET A 356 18.26 -16.45 8.69
CA MET A 356 18.88 -16.78 9.96
C MET A 356 18.51 -18.18 10.51
N PRO A 357 17.23 -18.64 10.44
CA PRO A 357 16.88 -20.00 10.85
C PRO A 357 17.67 -21.08 10.08
N GLU A 358 17.96 -20.81 8.80
CA GLU A 358 18.72 -21.72 7.96
C GLU A 358 20.14 -21.93 8.50
N VAL A 359 20.83 -20.83 8.84
CA VAL A 359 22.19 -20.88 9.38
C VAL A 359 22.24 -21.64 10.72
N MET A 360 21.26 -21.39 11.60
CA MET A 360 21.17 -22.09 12.87
C MET A 360 20.90 -23.59 12.72
N GLY A 361 20.05 -23.94 11.74
CA GLY A 361 19.77 -25.34 11.42
C GLY A 361 21.03 -26.09 11.00
N GLU A 362 21.86 -25.50 10.15
CA GLU A 362 23.12 -26.13 9.71
C GLU A 362 24.14 -26.28 10.85
N GLN A 363 24.24 -25.28 11.73
CA GLN A 363 25.11 -25.38 12.91
C GLN A 363 24.66 -26.52 13.83
N LEU A 364 23.36 -26.62 14.15
CA LEU A 364 22.83 -27.69 14.99
C LEU A 364 23.02 -29.09 14.37
N LYS A 365 22.90 -29.23 13.04
CA LYS A 365 23.21 -30.48 12.34
C LYS A 365 24.68 -30.84 12.45
N SER A 366 25.59 -29.87 12.31
CA SER A 366 27.03 -30.10 12.47
C SER A 366 27.40 -30.60 13.88
N ASP A 367 26.61 -30.19 14.89
CA ASP A 367 26.73 -30.65 16.27
C ASP A 367 26.10 -32.03 16.55
N GLY A 368 25.54 -32.68 15.52
CA GLY A 368 24.96 -34.02 15.57
C GLY A 368 23.47 -34.06 15.95
N PHE A 369 22.75 -32.95 15.83
CA PHE A 369 21.32 -32.88 16.15
C PHE A 369 20.44 -33.29 14.96
N GLU A 370 19.54 -34.25 15.16
CA GLU A 370 18.54 -34.63 14.16
C GLU A 370 17.42 -33.60 14.09
N ILE A 371 17.48 -32.70 13.11
CA ILE A 371 16.38 -31.81 12.77
C ILE A 371 15.47 -32.56 11.78
N THR A 372 14.29 -33.00 12.23
CA THR A 372 13.29 -33.63 11.34
C THR A 372 12.88 -32.66 10.23
N ALA A 373 13.01 -33.08 8.97
CA ALA A 373 12.87 -32.23 7.77
C ALA A 373 11.46 -31.66 7.51
N ASN A 374 10.44 -32.04 8.30
CA ASN A 374 9.05 -31.64 8.10
C ASN A 374 8.49 -30.90 9.31
N THR A 375 8.82 -29.62 9.45
CA THR A 375 7.95 -28.54 9.94
C THR A 375 8.75 -27.24 9.90
N SER A 376 8.07 -26.13 9.62
CA SER A 376 8.62 -24.79 9.75
C SER A 376 9.11 -24.57 11.19
N MET A 377 10.38 -24.88 11.46
CA MET A 377 11.00 -24.53 12.73
C MET A 377 11.18 -23.03 12.76
N THR A 378 10.39 -22.36 13.60
CA THR A 378 10.53 -20.93 13.86
C THR A 378 11.92 -20.62 14.43
N PHE A 379 12.41 -19.41 14.21
CA PHE A 379 13.66 -18.94 14.84
C PHE A 379 13.68 -19.22 16.36
N ARG A 380 12.54 -19.01 17.03
CA ARG A 380 12.30 -19.30 18.45
C ARG A 380 12.68 -20.74 18.87
N SER A 381 12.26 -21.75 18.11
CA SER A 381 12.54 -23.15 18.45
C SER A 381 14.02 -23.50 18.25
N LEU A 382 14.62 -23.03 17.16
CA LEU A 382 16.04 -23.26 16.88
C LEU A 382 16.94 -22.60 17.92
N PHE A 383 16.61 -21.37 18.33
CA PHE A 383 17.33 -20.66 19.37
C PHE A 383 17.28 -21.37 20.73
N THR A 384 16.12 -21.90 21.10
CA THR A 384 15.96 -22.70 22.33
C THR A 384 16.85 -23.94 22.29
N SER A 385 16.81 -24.69 21.18
CA SER A 385 17.65 -25.88 21.00
C SER A 385 19.14 -25.53 21.07
N PHE A 386 19.54 -24.39 20.52
CA PHE A 386 20.91 -23.91 20.58
C PHE A 386 21.38 -23.62 22.02
N GLN A 387 20.54 -22.99 22.83
CA GLN A 387 20.86 -22.70 24.23
C GLN A 387 21.00 -23.97 25.07
N LEU A 388 20.15 -24.98 24.84
CA LEU A 388 20.19 -26.24 25.57
C LEU A 388 21.50 -27.00 25.39
N GLN A 389 22.17 -26.84 24.24
CA GLN A 389 23.43 -27.55 23.97
C GLN A 389 24.61 -27.04 24.79
N ASN A 390 24.60 -25.77 25.26
CA ASN A 390 25.69 -25.11 26.02
C ASN A 390 27.10 -25.16 25.40
N LYS A 391 27.34 -25.84 24.27
CA LYS A 391 28.64 -25.98 23.58
C LYS A 391 29.17 -24.66 23.04
N HIS A 392 28.28 -23.80 22.58
CA HIS A 392 28.61 -22.51 21.97
C HIS A 392 28.17 -21.37 22.88
N LYS A 393 28.55 -21.44 24.16
CA LYS A 393 28.23 -20.37 25.11
C LYS A 393 28.95 -19.08 24.69
N PRO A 394 28.29 -17.91 24.75
CA PRO A 394 28.89 -16.66 24.34
C PRO A 394 30.04 -16.26 25.27
N THR A 395 30.97 -15.43 24.80
CA THR A 395 32.20 -15.07 25.54
C THR A 395 31.93 -14.52 26.95
N ASN A 396 30.87 -13.71 27.11
CA ASN A 396 30.47 -13.15 28.42
C ASN A 396 29.63 -14.11 29.29
N GLY A 397 29.49 -15.37 28.91
CA GLY A 397 28.84 -16.42 29.70
C GLY A 397 27.33 -16.27 29.97
N LYS A 398 26.68 -15.21 29.50
CA LYS A 398 25.23 -14.97 29.73
C LYS A 398 24.48 -14.79 28.43
N TRP A 399 23.52 -15.65 28.10
CA TRP A 399 22.68 -15.51 26.89
C TRP A 399 21.72 -14.31 26.93
N ALA A 400 21.45 -13.75 28.11
CA ALA A 400 20.46 -12.70 28.36
C ALA A 400 21.02 -11.26 28.44
N SER A 401 22.28 -11.03 28.06
CA SER A 401 22.87 -9.69 28.15
C SER A 401 22.27 -8.74 27.09
N PRO A 402 21.93 -7.48 27.45
CA PRO A 402 21.36 -6.48 26.53
C PRO A 402 22.38 -5.82 25.58
N MET A 403 23.68 -6.10 25.74
CA MET A 403 24.73 -5.46 24.94
C MET A 403 25.15 -6.29 23.73
N CYS A 404 25.31 -5.63 22.58
CA CYS A 404 25.97 -6.21 21.42
C CYS A 404 27.46 -6.51 21.74
N PRO A 405 27.98 -7.73 21.51
CA PRO A 405 29.39 -8.05 21.70
C PRO A 405 30.30 -7.13 20.85
N LYS A 406 31.34 -6.53 21.45
CA LYS A 406 32.30 -5.63 20.75
C LYS A 406 32.91 -6.30 19.52
N GLU A 407 33.19 -5.51 18.47
CA GLU A 407 33.63 -5.98 17.15
C GLU A 407 35.00 -6.70 17.14
N ASP A 408 35.85 -6.51 18.16
CA ASP A 408 37.29 -6.85 18.11
C ASP A 408 37.76 -8.01 19.01
N THR A 409 36.89 -8.91 19.44
CA THR A 409 37.31 -10.11 20.21
C THR A 409 37.14 -11.38 19.39
N GLU A 410 37.79 -12.48 19.78
CA GLU A 410 37.59 -13.80 19.17
C GLU A 410 36.10 -14.18 19.23
N ILE A 411 35.38 -13.94 18.12
CA ILE A 411 33.94 -14.10 18.03
C ILE A 411 33.65 -15.58 17.74
N GLY A 412 33.15 -16.28 18.75
CA GLY A 412 32.60 -17.62 18.61
C GLY A 412 31.14 -17.62 18.14
N VAL A 413 30.65 -18.78 17.71
CA VAL A 413 29.26 -18.99 17.26
C VAL A 413 28.23 -18.49 18.28
N GLY A 414 28.50 -18.61 19.59
CA GLY A 414 27.63 -18.10 20.64
C GLY A 414 27.44 -16.58 20.63
N ASP A 415 28.48 -15.83 20.29
CA ASP A 415 28.41 -14.36 20.21
C ASP A 415 27.70 -13.91 18.93
N ASP A 416 27.80 -14.68 17.84
CA ASP A 416 27.04 -14.47 16.61
C ASP A 416 25.54 -14.70 16.82
N VAL A 417 25.18 -15.76 17.53
CA VAL A 417 23.79 -16.04 17.93
C VAL A 417 23.22 -14.92 18.80
N LYS A 418 24.04 -14.31 19.67
CA LYS A 418 23.65 -13.11 20.43
C LYS A 418 23.44 -11.87 19.57
N ARG A 419 24.35 -11.61 18.63
CA ARG A 419 24.25 -10.46 17.72
C ARG A 419 22.98 -10.51 16.89
N TRP A 420 22.63 -11.70 16.43
CA TRP A 420 21.35 -11.91 15.75
C TRP A 420 20.14 -11.62 16.65
N ARG A 421 20.15 -12.14 17.89
CA ARG A 421 19.12 -11.84 18.90
C ARG A 421 18.99 -10.34 19.14
N PHE A 422 20.11 -9.63 19.23
CA PHE A 422 20.13 -8.18 19.39
C PHE A 422 19.43 -7.48 18.21
N VAL A 423 19.77 -7.84 16.96
CA VAL A 423 19.13 -7.26 15.76
C VAL A 423 17.62 -7.51 15.73
N LEU A 424 17.16 -8.73 16.06
CA LEU A 424 15.72 -9.02 16.11
C LEU A 424 14.99 -8.23 17.20
N ASN A 425 15.62 -8.06 18.37
CA ASN A 425 15.05 -7.28 19.47
C ASN A 425 14.93 -5.79 19.11
N GLU A 426 15.93 -5.24 18.41
CA GLU A 426 15.86 -3.86 17.91
C GLU A 426 14.70 -3.73 16.91
N LEU A 427 14.62 -4.62 15.90
CA LEU A 427 13.54 -4.64 14.89
C LEU A 427 12.12 -4.71 15.48
N LYS A 428 11.94 -5.37 16.63
CA LYS A 428 10.65 -5.45 17.33
C LYS A 428 10.16 -4.09 17.81
N ASN A 429 11.08 -3.18 18.11
CA ASN A 429 10.79 -1.80 18.53
C ASN A 429 10.80 -0.83 17.34
N HIS A 430 10.21 -1.25 16.20
CA HIS A 430 10.23 -0.54 14.90
C HIS A 430 10.07 0.98 15.04
N SER A 431 9.16 1.46 15.89
CA SER A 431 8.85 2.89 16.01
C SER A 431 9.99 3.77 16.58
N LYS A 432 11.18 3.21 16.86
CA LYS A 432 12.31 3.90 17.50
C LYS A 432 13.65 3.75 16.78
N ILE A 433 13.71 3.02 15.67
CA ILE A 433 14.98 2.73 14.98
C ILE A 433 15.23 3.80 13.91
N SER A 434 16.35 4.52 13.99
CA SER A 434 16.75 5.45 12.93
C SER A 434 17.32 4.71 11.72
N ASP A 435 17.28 5.32 10.53
CA ASP A 435 17.95 4.78 9.33
C ASP A 435 19.44 4.44 9.57
N GLU A 436 20.15 5.29 10.30
CA GLU A 436 21.55 5.05 10.70
C GLU A 436 21.71 3.77 11.52
N SER A 437 20.74 3.48 12.38
CA SER A 437 20.71 2.27 13.20
C SER A 437 20.43 1.04 12.34
N ILE A 438 19.53 1.13 11.36
CA ILE A 438 19.24 0.02 10.42
C ILE A 438 20.49 -0.37 9.63
N VAL A 439 21.22 0.61 9.09
CA VAL A 439 22.48 0.37 8.37
C VAL A 439 23.54 -0.25 9.30
N GLY A 440 23.58 0.14 10.57
CA GLY A 440 24.43 -0.49 11.57
C GLY A 440 24.10 -1.97 11.79
N LEU A 441 22.81 -2.30 11.92
CA LEU A 441 22.33 -3.67 12.11
C LEU A 441 22.59 -4.57 10.88
N GLU A 442 22.42 -4.03 9.67
CA GLU A 442 22.75 -4.74 8.42
C GLU A 442 24.22 -5.15 8.37
N LYS A 443 25.14 -4.25 8.76
CA LYS A 443 26.59 -4.56 8.83
C LYS A 443 26.87 -5.68 9.82
N VAL A 444 26.21 -5.68 10.97
CA VAL A 444 26.34 -6.75 11.97
C VAL A 444 25.93 -8.08 11.37
N LEU A 445 24.78 -8.17 10.69
CA LEU A 445 24.32 -9.40 10.06
C LEU A 445 25.23 -9.88 8.93
N ALA A 446 25.64 -8.98 8.04
CA ALA A 446 26.56 -9.29 6.95
C ALA A 446 27.85 -9.94 7.47
N ASN A 447 28.42 -9.39 8.55
CA ASN A 447 29.61 -9.94 9.20
C ASN A 447 29.37 -11.35 9.76
N VAL A 448 28.19 -11.63 10.32
CA VAL A 448 27.86 -12.97 10.80
C VAL A 448 27.77 -13.96 9.64
N PHE A 449 27.06 -13.62 8.55
CA PHE A 449 26.94 -14.53 7.40
C PHE A 449 28.29 -14.85 6.75
N ILE A 450 29.19 -13.88 6.64
CA ILE A 450 30.55 -14.09 6.14
C ILE A 450 31.32 -15.10 7.02
N ARG A 451 31.15 -15.03 8.35
CA ARG A 451 31.79 -16.00 9.27
C ARG A 451 31.14 -17.37 9.18
N SER A 452 29.81 -17.44 9.17
CA SER A 452 29.09 -18.71 9.06
C SER A 452 29.41 -19.44 7.76
N GLU A 453 29.53 -18.74 6.63
CA GLU A 453 29.90 -19.37 5.35
C GLU A 453 31.33 -19.92 5.35
N LYS A 454 32.27 -19.29 6.09
CA LYS A 454 33.62 -19.86 6.29
C LYS A 454 33.61 -21.15 7.12
N LEU A 455 32.61 -21.33 7.99
CA LEU A 455 32.43 -22.54 8.79
C LEU A 455 31.71 -23.65 8.01
N PHE A 456 30.86 -23.27 7.04
CA PHE A 456 30.01 -24.17 6.27
C PHE A 456 30.23 -23.98 4.77
N GLU A 457 31.32 -24.55 4.23
CA GLU A 457 31.75 -24.40 2.82
C GLU A 457 30.69 -24.81 1.78
N SER A 458 29.68 -25.59 2.17
CA SER A 458 28.58 -26.03 1.29
C SER A 458 27.39 -25.08 1.20
N CYS A 459 27.37 -23.98 1.96
CA CYS A 459 26.21 -23.09 2.08
C CYS A 459 26.49 -21.68 1.56
N SER A 460 25.59 -21.11 0.74
CA SER A 460 25.82 -19.83 0.06
C SER A 460 25.14 -18.63 0.76
N PHE A 461 25.34 -18.50 2.07
CA PHE A 461 24.62 -17.54 2.91
C PHE A 461 24.81 -16.07 2.48
N VAL A 462 26.03 -15.66 2.12
CA VAL A 462 26.31 -14.29 1.63
C VAL A 462 25.58 -14.03 0.32
N SER A 463 25.53 -15.01 -0.59
CA SER A 463 24.79 -14.86 -1.86
C SER A 463 23.28 -14.70 -1.64
N LYS A 464 22.72 -15.44 -0.68
CA LYS A 464 21.30 -15.35 -0.30
C LYS A 464 20.99 -14.02 0.39
N TYR A 465 21.89 -13.53 1.25
CA TYR A 465 21.78 -12.21 1.85
C TYR A 465 21.82 -11.09 0.79
N GLN A 466 22.80 -11.14 -0.12
CA GLN A 466 22.89 -10.17 -1.24
C GLN A 466 21.65 -10.21 -2.13
N LYS A 467 21.07 -11.40 -2.35
CA LYS A 467 19.79 -11.54 -3.04
C LYS A 467 18.68 -10.83 -2.28
N ILE A 468 18.53 -11.04 -0.97
CA ILE A 468 17.53 -10.32 -0.15
C ILE A 468 17.73 -8.79 -0.21
N MET A 469 18.98 -8.33 -0.17
CA MET A 469 19.28 -6.89 -0.26
C MET A 469 18.95 -6.28 -1.64
N THR A 470 18.92 -7.11 -2.69
CA THR A 470 18.56 -6.70 -4.06
C THR A 470 17.14 -7.08 -4.46
N ASP A 471 16.46 -7.88 -3.65
CA ASP A 471 15.08 -8.30 -3.84
C ASP A 471 14.14 -7.09 -3.75
N MET A 472 13.04 -7.17 -4.51
CA MET A 472 11.99 -6.17 -4.54
C MET A 472 10.88 -6.56 -3.55
N PHE A 473 10.36 -5.59 -2.81
CA PHE A 473 9.30 -5.78 -1.80
C PHE A 473 8.09 -4.88 -2.09
N GLU A 474 6.90 -5.37 -1.73
CA GLU A 474 5.61 -4.70 -1.85
C GLU A 474 5.15 -4.11 -0.51
N ALA A 475 4.24 -3.14 -0.52
CA ALA A 475 3.69 -2.54 0.71
C ALA A 475 3.12 -3.59 1.69
N ASN A 476 2.49 -4.64 1.17
CA ASN A 476 1.98 -5.75 1.98
C ASN A 476 3.10 -6.54 2.67
N ASP A 477 4.32 -6.57 2.11
CA ASP A 477 5.45 -7.28 2.73
C ASP A 477 5.85 -6.59 4.04
N TYR A 478 5.70 -5.28 4.13
CA TYR A 478 5.96 -4.57 5.38
C TYR A 478 5.06 -5.04 6.51
N ASP A 479 3.74 -5.11 6.27
CA ASP A 479 2.81 -5.63 7.28
C ASP A 479 3.08 -7.12 7.58
N VAL A 480 3.36 -7.93 6.54
CA VAL A 480 3.66 -9.36 6.71
C VAL A 480 4.91 -9.57 7.56
N TYR A 481 6.00 -8.86 7.27
CA TYR A 481 7.25 -9.00 8.00
C TYR A 481 7.20 -8.32 9.37
N LEU A 482 6.47 -7.21 9.52
CA LEU A 482 6.19 -6.61 10.81
C LEU A 482 5.42 -7.59 11.71
N GLN A 483 4.43 -8.29 11.16
CA GLN A 483 3.72 -9.35 11.88
C GLN A 483 4.65 -10.53 12.18
N LYS A 484 5.44 -11.02 11.22
CA LYS A 484 6.40 -12.10 11.47
C LYS A 484 7.39 -11.75 12.58
N VAL A 485 8.01 -10.57 12.54
CA VAL A 485 8.93 -10.10 13.59
C VAL A 485 8.23 -9.98 14.94
N LYS A 486 6.98 -9.51 14.97
CA LYS A 486 6.16 -9.45 16.19
C LYS A 486 5.80 -10.84 16.74
N HIS A 487 5.67 -11.85 15.89
CA HIS A 487 5.30 -13.21 16.27
C HIS A 487 6.51 -14.11 16.59
N GLU A 488 7.68 -13.87 15.99
CA GLU A 488 8.92 -14.63 16.18
C GLU A 488 9.68 -14.27 17.48
N ILE A 489 8.97 -13.83 18.52
CA ILE A 489 9.56 -13.47 19.81
C ILE A 489 10.38 -14.66 20.35
N ILE A 490 11.67 -14.40 20.52
CA ILE A 490 12.64 -15.23 21.24
C ILE A 490 11.98 -15.74 22.52
N PRO A 491 12.20 -17.01 22.94
CA PRO A 491 11.70 -17.48 24.22
C PRO A 491 12.04 -16.45 25.29
N ASP A 492 11.02 -15.85 25.89
CA ASP A 492 11.24 -15.04 27.07
C ASP A 492 12.00 -15.92 28.07
N THR A 493 12.90 -15.35 28.88
CA THR A 493 13.72 -16.11 29.84
C THR A 493 12.89 -17.10 30.66
N PHE A 494 11.60 -16.79 30.89
CA PHE A 494 10.65 -17.70 31.51
C PHE A 494 10.34 -18.98 30.73
N GLU A 495 10.23 -18.94 29.39
CA GLU A 495 9.96 -20.15 28.60
C GLU A 495 11.16 -21.10 28.71
N VAL A 496 12.37 -20.56 28.67
CA VAL A 496 13.60 -21.36 28.86
C VAL A 496 13.59 -22.01 30.23
N ASN A 497 13.16 -21.28 31.28
CA ASN A 497 13.06 -21.81 32.63
C ASN A 497 11.97 -22.88 32.74
N ILE A 498 10.78 -22.65 32.18
CA ILE A 498 9.73 -23.67 32.12
C ILE A 498 10.23 -24.92 31.39
N ARG A 499 10.85 -24.78 30.23
CA ARG A 499 11.35 -25.92 29.43
C ARG A 499 12.48 -26.67 30.12
N ARG A 500 13.38 -25.96 30.80
CA ARG A 500 14.47 -26.58 31.58
C ARG A 500 13.93 -27.43 32.73
N HIS A 501 12.84 -26.98 33.35
CA HIS A 501 12.24 -27.64 34.52
C HIS A 501 10.92 -28.35 34.19
N PHE A 502 10.64 -28.58 32.90
CA PHE A 502 9.35 -29.02 32.38
C PHE A 502 8.89 -30.34 33.01
N GLN A 503 9.79 -31.32 33.08
CA GLN A 503 9.48 -32.64 33.64
C GLN A 503 9.13 -32.59 35.13
N MET A 504 9.80 -31.73 35.89
CA MET A 504 9.53 -31.55 37.31
C MET A 504 8.17 -30.88 37.53
N ILE A 505 7.94 -29.76 36.82
CA ILE A 505 6.67 -29.02 36.90
C ILE A 505 5.50 -29.92 36.50
N MET A 506 5.64 -30.70 35.41
CA MET A 506 4.62 -31.64 34.97
C MET A 506 4.26 -32.72 35.99
N GLN A 507 5.18 -33.08 36.89
CA GLN A 507 4.97 -34.15 37.87
C GLN A 507 4.46 -33.63 39.22
N GLU A 508 4.79 -32.39 39.57
CA GLU A 508 4.59 -31.87 40.94
C GLU A 508 3.37 -30.96 41.09
N ILE A 509 2.87 -30.33 40.03
CA ILE A 509 1.75 -29.40 40.13
C ILE A 509 0.37 -30.07 40.02
N SER A 510 -0.60 -29.50 40.73
CA SER A 510 -2.03 -29.78 40.57
C SER A 510 -2.68 -28.64 39.80
N VAL A 511 -3.05 -28.92 38.55
CA VAL A 511 -3.62 -27.94 37.60
C VAL A 511 -4.88 -27.26 38.12
N GLY A 512 -5.76 -27.97 38.84
CA GLY A 512 -7.08 -27.44 39.20
C GLY A 512 -7.06 -26.10 39.94
N LYS A 513 -6.22 -25.98 40.98
CA LYS A 513 -6.09 -24.72 41.75
C LYS A 513 -5.44 -23.61 40.94
N ILE A 514 -4.45 -23.96 40.12
CA ILE A 514 -3.74 -23.02 39.26
C ILE A 514 -4.67 -22.44 38.20
N LEU A 515 -5.54 -23.26 37.60
CA LEU A 515 -6.54 -22.81 36.64
C LEU A 515 -7.55 -21.84 37.26
N ASP A 516 -8.03 -22.11 38.47
CA ASP A 516 -8.97 -21.23 39.17
C ASP A 516 -8.37 -19.82 39.37
N GLN A 517 -7.08 -19.74 39.74
CA GLN A 517 -6.38 -18.46 39.88
C GLN A 517 -6.11 -17.77 38.55
N MET A 518 -5.64 -18.51 37.54
CA MET A 518 -5.38 -17.93 36.22
C MET A 518 -6.66 -17.45 35.51
N MET A 519 -7.80 -18.10 35.76
CA MET A 519 -9.13 -17.64 35.33
C MET A 519 -9.52 -16.33 36.03
N THR A 520 -9.24 -16.20 37.33
CA THR A 520 -9.52 -15.01 38.13
C THR A 520 -8.75 -13.78 37.64
N HIS A 521 -7.51 -13.98 37.23
CA HIS A 521 -6.68 -12.92 36.62
C HIS A 521 -6.95 -12.68 35.14
N CYS A 522 -8.02 -13.28 34.57
CA CYS A 522 -8.38 -13.12 33.16
C CYS A 522 -7.26 -13.55 32.17
N MET A 523 -6.33 -14.40 32.62
CA MET A 523 -5.19 -14.89 31.83
C MET A 523 -5.50 -16.22 31.13
N LEU A 524 -6.64 -16.84 31.41
CA LEU A 524 -7.19 -17.98 30.69
C LEU A 524 -8.65 -17.71 30.33
N SER A 525 -9.07 -18.21 29.17
CA SER A 525 -10.46 -18.27 28.79
C SER A 525 -11.09 -19.57 29.28
N ILE A 526 -12.43 -19.60 29.25
CA ILE A 526 -13.19 -20.81 29.53
C ILE A 526 -12.87 -21.95 28.55
N GLU A 527 -12.49 -21.62 27.32
CA GLU A 527 -12.13 -22.62 26.31
C GLU A 527 -10.75 -23.21 26.58
N ASP A 528 -9.78 -22.40 27.04
CA ASP A 528 -8.48 -22.90 27.49
C ASP A 528 -8.65 -23.89 28.65
N ARG A 529 -9.55 -23.57 29.59
CA ARG A 529 -9.86 -24.47 30.71
C ARG A 529 -10.41 -25.80 30.22
N ARG A 530 -11.39 -25.79 29.31
CA ARG A 530 -11.95 -27.02 28.72
C ARG A 530 -10.91 -27.83 27.97
N HIS A 531 -10.06 -27.16 27.19
CA HIS A 531 -8.95 -27.80 26.47
C HIS A 531 -7.96 -28.48 27.42
N ILE A 532 -7.77 -27.95 28.63
CA ILE A 532 -6.92 -28.58 29.64
C ILE A 532 -7.67 -29.74 30.33
N GLU A 533 -8.90 -29.49 30.80
CA GLU A 533 -9.69 -30.45 31.59
C GLU A 533 -10.21 -31.65 30.77
N GLN A 534 -10.22 -31.59 29.43
CA GLN A 534 -10.56 -32.74 28.58
C GLN A 534 -9.57 -33.91 28.73
N HIS A 535 -8.35 -33.65 29.20
CA HIS A 535 -7.34 -34.67 29.41
C HIS A 535 -7.58 -35.44 30.71
N VAL A 536 -7.49 -36.78 30.65
CA VAL A 536 -7.81 -37.67 31.78
C VAL A 536 -6.68 -37.72 32.80
N LYS A 537 -5.41 -37.62 32.37
CA LYS A 537 -4.25 -37.71 33.26
C LYS A 537 -3.77 -36.33 33.70
N GLN A 538 -3.40 -36.20 34.97
CA GLN A 538 -2.83 -34.97 35.53
C GLN A 538 -1.59 -34.50 34.75
N THR A 539 -0.73 -35.40 34.30
CA THR A 539 0.46 -35.06 33.50
C THR A 539 0.12 -34.45 32.14
N GLU A 540 -0.95 -34.94 31.50
CA GLU A 540 -1.43 -34.43 30.21
C GLU A 540 -2.12 -33.07 30.38
N GLN A 541 -2.86 -32.89 31.49
CA GLN A 541 -3.41 -31.58 31.90
C GLN A 541 -2.30 -30.55 32.18
N ASN A 542 -1.26 -30.96 32.94
CA ASN A 542 -0.12 -30.12 33.26
C ASN A 542 0.63 -29.72 31.99
N GLN A 543 0.81 -30.64 31.05
CA GLN A 543 1.40 -30.36 29.75
C GLN A 543 0.57 -29.34 28.96
N ALA A 544 -0.74 -29.54 28.84
CA ALA A 544 -1.62 -28.62 28.12
C ALA A 544 -1.59 -27.21 28.74
N LEU A 545 -1.55 -27.10 30.07
CA LEU A 545 -1.40 -25.82 30.77
C LEU A 545 -0.05 -25.16 30.44
N LEU A 546 1.06 -25.89 30.54
CA LEU A 546 2.39 -25.36 30.24
C LEU A 546 2.54 -24.94 28.79
N ASP A 547 1.96 -25.70 27.85
CA ASP A 547 1.92 -25.33 26.44
C ASP A 547 1.16 -24.02 26.23
N ILE A 548 0.02 -23.82 26.92
CA ILE A 548 -0.71 -22.55 26.88
C ILE A 548 0.15 -21.39 27.44
N ILE A 549 0.83 -21.59 28.56
CA ILE A 549 1.69 -20.57 29.19
C ILE A 549 2.87 -20.21 28.29
N ILE A 550 3.55 -21.21 27.74
CA ILE A 550 4.70 -21.05 26.82
C ILE A 550 4.28 -20.29 25.56
N ASN A 551 3.10 -20.58 25.03
CA ASN A 551 2.59 -19.94 23.81
C ASN A 551 1.97 -18.55 24.06
N ARG A 552 1.99 -18.07 25.31
CA ARG A 552 1.49 -16.75 25.72
C ARG A 552 2.64 -15.80 26.12
N ASN A 553 2.26 -14.64 26.63
CA ASN A 553 3.17 -13.53 26.94
C ASN A 553 3.69 -13.56 28.39
N ARG A 554 4.68 -12.70 28.69
CA ARG A 554 5.28 -12.58 30.03
C ARG A 554 4.29 -12.24 31.14
N SER A 555 3.21 -11.51 30.87
CA SER A 555 2.17 -11.26 31.88
C SER A 555 1.43 -12.54 32.26
N THR A 556 1.15 -13.43 31.31
CA THR A 556 0.57 -14.76 31.58
C THR A 556 1.50 -15.58 32.44
N PHE A 557 2.81 -15.54 32.16
CA PHE A 557 3.81 -16.23 32.99
C PHE A 557 3.87 -15.69 34.42
N ASN A 558 3.88 -14.36 34.61
CA ASN A 558 3.90 -13.78 35.95
C ASN A 558 2.67 -14.19 36.75
N VAL A 559 1.48 -14.19 36.13
CA VAL A 559 0.26 -14.68 36.78
C VAL A 559 0.30 -16.18 37.05
N PHE A 560 0.94 -16.98 36.18
CA PHE A 560 1.19 -18.39 36.47
C PHE A 560 2.11 -18.55 37.69
N ILE A 561 3.15 -17.74 37.83
CA ILE A 561 4.02 -17.71 39.01
C ILE A 561 3.25 -17.33 40.27
N ASP A 562 2.39 -16.32 40.19
CA ASP A 562 1.55 -15.91 41.33
C ASP A 562 0.53 -17.01 41.68
N ALA A 563 -0.08 -17.65 40.68
CA ALA A 563 -0.98 -18.79 40.87
C ALA A 563 -0.28 -20.00 41.49
N LEU A 564 0.98 -20.26 41.13
CA LEU A 564 1.81 -21.29 41.75
C LEU A 564 2.08 -20.95 43.23
N ARG A 565 2.43 -19.69 43.52
CA ARG A 565 2.68 -19.21 44.89
C ARG A 565 1.43 -19.35 45.76
N GLU A 566 0.29 -18.89 45.26
CA GLU A 566 -1.00 -18.98 45.95
C GLU A 566 -1.49 -20.44 46.11
N SER A 567 -1.04 -21.33 45.24
CA SER A 567 -1.31 -22.77 45.34
C SER A 567 -0.33 -23.53 46.24
N GLY A 568 0.68 -22.85 46.80
CA GLY A 568 1.67 -23.42 47.73
C GLY A 568 2.88 -24.09 47.08
N TYR A 569 3.23 -23.72 45.84
CA TYR A 569 4.38 -24.24 45.09
C TYR A 569 5.59 -23.31 45.14
N ASP A 570 5.96 -22.81 46.32
CA ASP A 570 7.04 -21.82 46.49
C ASP A 570 8.41 -22.31 45.97
N ASP A 571 8.73 -23.60 46.16
CA ASP A 571 10.00 -24.19 45.70
C ASP A 571 10.12 -24.15 44.16
N ILE A 572 9.01 -24.38 43.44
CA ILE A 572 8.94 -24.30 41.98
C ILE A 572 9.04 -22.84 41.54
N VAL A 573 8.42 -21.92 42.29
CA VAL A 573 8.46 -20.48 42.01
C VAL A 573 9.88 -19.94 42.15
N GLU A 574 10.60 -20.29 43.22
CA GLU A 574 11.98 -19.87 43.44
C GLU A 574 12.86 -20.33 42.27
N LEU A 575 12.74 -21.60 41.90
CA LEU A 575 13.51 -22.22 40.84
C LEU A 575 13.18 -21.67 39.43
N LEU A 576 11.92 -21.30 39.17
CA LEU A 576 11.54 -20.59 37.94
C LEU A 576 11.98 -19.11 37.93
N SER A 577 12.23 -18.53 39.11
CA SER A 577 12.59 -17.12 39.29
C SER A 577 14.11 -16.87 39.38
N CYS A 578 14.92 -17.88 39.72
CA CYS A 578 16.38 -17.76 39.95
C CYS A 578 17.19 -17.19 38.77
N ASP A 579 16.66 -17.20 37.54
CA ASP A 579 17.34 -16.71 36.33
C ASP A 579 16.74 -15.40 35.76
N LEU A 580 15.79 -14.75 36.46
CA LEU A 580 15.05 -13.59 35.95
C LEU A 580 15.70 -12.21 36.25
N GLU A 581 16.83 -12.17 36.96
CA GLU A 581 17.50 -10.91 37.28
C GLU A 581 18.10 -10.21 36.03
N ASP A 582 17.84 -8.90 35.90
CA ASP A 582 18.37 -7.94 34.90
C ASP A 582 17.63 -7.69 33.57
N ILE A 583 16.29 -7.74 33.53
CA ILE A 583 15.55 -6.92 32.55
C ILE A 583 14.34 -6.24 33.21
N THR A 584 14.60 -5.16 33.94
CA THR A 584 13.59 -4.12 34.21
C THR A 584 13.41 -3.30 32.93
N VAL A 585 12.59 -3.79 32.00
CA VAL A 585 11.93 -2.90 31.05
C VAL A 585 10.73 -2.33 31.81
N GLU A 586 10.75 -1.02 32.04
CA GLU A 586 9.56 -0.28 32.49
C GLU A 586 8.38 -0.70 31.61
N THR A 587 7.39 -1.36 32.20
CA THR A 587 6.07 -1.54 31.61
C THR A 587 5.43 -0.16 31.47
N ARG A 588 5.80 0.57 30.43
CA ARG A 588 5.05 1.75 30.01
C ARG A 588 3.76 1.25 29.39
N THR A 589 2.68 1.37 30.15
CA THR A 589 1.31 1.36 29.67
C THR A 589 1.22 2.33 28.50
N THR A 590 1.25 1.79 27.28
CA THR A 590 0.96 2.55 26.08
C THR A 590 -0.56 2.51 25.95
N GLU A 591 -1.22 3.65 26.12
CA GLU A 591 -2.64 3.77 25.82
C GLU A 591 -2.83 3.47 24.32
N MET A 592 -3.47 2.34 24.02
CA MET A 592 -3.86 1.98 22.67
C MET A 592 -5.19 2.67 22.36
N GLU A 593 -5.13 3.78 21.62
CA GLU A 593 -6.29 4.33 20.93
C GLU A 593 -6.54 3.54 19.64
N GLY A 594 -7.80 3.11 19.44
CA GLY A 594 -8.28 2.50 18.19
C GLY A 594 -8.45 1.00 18.24
N LEU A 595 -9.56 0.51 18.83
CA LEU A 595 -10.04 -0.85 18.62
C LEU A 595 -11.50 -0.81 18.17
N SER A 596 -11.74 -1.21 16.92
CA SER A 596 -13.06 -1.32 16.30
C SER A 596 -13.65 -2.74 16.45
N ALA A 597 -14.97 -2.76 16.62
CA ALA A 597 -15.94 -3.83 16.35
C ALA A 597 -15.91 -5.19 17.08
N TRP A 598 -14.89 -5.58 17.85
CA TRP A 598 -14.93 -6.84 18.64
C TRP A 598 -14.46 -6.65 20.08
N THR A 599 -15.28 -6.05 20.93
CA THR A 599 -15.01 -5.92 22.37
C THR A 599 -15.53 -7.13 23.15
N VAL A 600 -14.70 -7.71 24.02
CA VAL A 600 -15.15 -8.75 24.98
C VAL A 600 -16.28 -8.16 25.84
N PRO A 601 -17.45 -8.82 25.93
CA PRO A 601 -18.56 -8.30 26.74
C PRO A 601 -18.17 -8.12 28.20
N LEU A 602 -18.47 -6.96 28.78
CA LEU A 602 -18.09 -6.58 30.15
C LEU A 602 -18.53 -7.59 31.21
N HIS A 603 -19.69 -8.24 31.02
CA HIS A 603 -20.21 -9.24 31.96
C HIS A 603 -19.32 -10.47 32.08
N LYS A 604 -18.66 -10.88 30.97
CA LYS A 604 -17.73 -12.01 30.99
C LYS A 604 -16.49 -11.69 31.81
N VAL A 605 -15.97 -10.46 31.67
CA VAL A 605 -14.82 -9.99 32.46
C VAL A 605 -15.15 -9.96 33.95
N ARG A 606 -16.35 -9.47 34.31
CA ARG A 606 -16.80 -9.42 35.71
C ARG A 606 -16.98 -10.81 36.33
N LEU A 607 -17.53 -11.75 35.57
CA LEU A 607 -17.65 -13.15 35.99
C LEU A 607 -16.27 -13.80 36.20
N GLN A 608 -15.33 -13.58 35.27
CA GLN A 608 -13.98 -14.15 35.38
C GLN A 608 -13.20 -13.53 36.54
N LYS A 609 -13.23 -12.21 36.75
CA LYS A 609 -12.53 -11.56 37.88
C LYS A 609 -13.00 -12.00 39.27
N ASN A 610 -14.17 -12.59 39.38
CA ASN A 610 -14.72 -13.11 40.64
C ASN A 610 -14.84 -14.64 40.61
N TYR A 611 -14.13 -15.33 39.72
CA TYR A 611 -14.31 -16.76 39.48
C TYR A 611 -14.10 -17.58 40.76
N VAL A 612 -12.99 -17.38 41.49
CA VAL A 612 -12.70 -18.08 42.75
C VAL A 612 -13.77 -17.81 43.82
N ASP A 613 -14.21 -16.56 43.98
CA ASP A 613 -15.23 -16.19 44.95
C ASP A 613 -16.58 -16.84 44.62
N ILE A 614 -16.94 -16.93 43.34
CA ILE A 614 -18.18 -17.56 42.89
C ILE A 614 -18.14 -19.07 43.15
N ILE A 615 -17.06 -19.75 42.76
CA ILE A 615 -16.99 -21.21 42.89
C ILE A 615 -16.89 -21.68 44.35
N SER A 616 -16.32 -20.87 45.23
CA SER A 616 -16.12 -21.22 46.65
C SER A 616 -17.34 -20.93 47.52
N ASN A 617 -18.11 -19.88 47.21
CA ASN A 617 -19.11 -19.37 48.15
C ASN A 617 -20.57 -19.70 47.79
N ILE A 618 -20.91 -19.94 46.52
CA ILE A 618 -22.32 -20.05 46.10
C ILE A 618 -22.87 -21.47 46.26
N LYS A 619 -24.13 -21.57 46.70
CA LYS A 619 -24.96 -22.79 46.55
C LYS A 619 -25.77 -22.68 45.28
N HIS A 620 -25.41 -23.50 44.30
CA HIS A 620 -25.95 -23.42 42.94
C HIS A 620 -27.47 -23.69 42.83
N GLU A 621 -28.09 -24.43 43.76
CA GLU A 621 -29.45 -24.98 43.59
C GLU A 621 -30.49 -23.88 43.31
N ALA A 622 -30.60 -22.90 44.21
CA ALA A 622 -31.57 -21.80 44.07
C ALA A 622 -31.27 -20.90 42.85
N VAL A 623 -30.00 -20.78 42.48
CA VAL A 623 -29.55 -19.98 41.33
C VAL A 623 -29.89 -20.68 40.02
N VAL A 624 -29.66 -21.99 39.92
CA VAL A 624 -29.98 -22.80 38.74
C VAL A 624 -31.49 -22.86 38.54
N ASP A 625 -32.27 -23.08 39.60
CA ASP A 625 -33.74 -23.09 39.53
C ASP A 625 -34.28 -21.74 39.03
N HIS A 626 -33.74 -20.62 39.53
CA HIS A 626 -34.09 -19.28 39.06
C HIS A 626 -33.77 -19.10 37.57
N LEU A 627 -32.58 -19.49 37.13
CA LEU A 627 -32.14 -19.35 35.73
C LEU A 627 -32.94 -20.25 34.77
N ILE A 628 -33.40 -21.43 35.20
CA ILE A 628 -34.32 -22.28 34.42
C ILE A 628 -35.69 -21.64 34.32
N SER A 629 -36.22 -21.08 35.42
CA SER A 629 -37.51 -20.38 35.42
C SER A 629 -37.53 -19.19 34.45
N CYS A 630 -36.38 -18.54 34.27
CA CYS A 630 -36.16 -17.45 33.32
C CYS A 630 -35.84 -17.91 31.88
N GLN A 631 -35.85 -19.22 31.60
CA GLN A 631 -35.50 -19.83 30.32
C GLN A 631 -34.07 -19.53 29.85
N LEU A 632 -33.14 -19.35 30.79
CA LEU A 632 -31.72 -19.06 30.51
C LEU A 632 -30.83 -20.29 30.65
N LEU A 633 -31.27 -21.29 31.42
CA LEU A 633 -30.68 -22.63 31.48
C LEU A 633 -31.74 -23.68 31.14
N THR A 634 -31.30 -24.84 30.68
CA THR A 634 -32.14 -26.00 30.39
C THR A 634 -32.10 -27.02 31.54
N ILE A 635 -33.05 -27.95 31.54
CA ILE A 635 -33.05 -29.09 32.48
C ILE A 635 -31.80 -29.96 32.25
N ASP A 636 -31.33 -30.06 31.01
CA ASP A 636 -30.10 -30.79 30.70
C ASP A 636 -28.87 -30.12 31.34
N ASP A 637 -28.84 -28.78 31.40
CA ASP A 637 -27.77 -28.04 32.10
C ASP A 637 -27.77 -28.33 33.60
N GLN A 638 -28.96 -28.41 34.23
CA GLN A 638 -29.09 -28.82 35.63
C GLN A 638 -28.56 -30.22 35.87
N GLN A 639 -28.90 -31.18 35.02
CA GLN A 639 -28.42 -32.55 35.14
C GLN A 639 -26.88 -32.62 35.02
N ILE A 640 -26.29 -31.84 34.12
CA ILE A 640 -24.82 -31.75 33.97
C ILE A 640 -24.17 -31.16 35.23
N ILE A 641 -24.77 -30.13 35.83
CA ILE A 641 -24.24 -29.50 37.04
C ILE A 641 -24.39 -30.45 38.24
N GLU A 642 -25.56 -31.08 38.40
CA GLU A 642 -25.86 -31.96 39.54
C GLU A 642 -25.10 -33.30 39.51
N ALA A 643 -24.64 -33.73 38.33
CA ALA A 643 -23.80 -34.92 38.17
C ALA A 643 -22.45 -34.83 38.93
N CYS A 644 -22.01 -33.62 39.28
CA CYS A 644 -20.76 -33.41 40.03
C CYS A 644 -20.97 -33.59 41.54
N ALA A 645 -20.06 -34.31 42.22
CA ALA A 645 -20.23 -34.63 43.65
C ALA A 645 -19.91 -33.46 44.60
N ALA A 646 -18.92 -32.62 44.26
CA ALA A 646 -18.46 -31.52 45.11
C ALA A 646 -19.11 -30.19 44.71
N GLN A 647 -19.53 -29.39 45.71
CA GLN A 647 -20.20 -28.10 45.47
C GLN A 647 -19.37 -27.14 44.60
N THR A 648 -18.06 -27.11 44.81
CA THR A 648 -17.12 -26.31 44.01
C THR A 648 -17.11 -26.73 42.54
N GLU A 649 -17.21 -28.04 42.25
CA GLU A 649 -17.26 -28.56 40.89
C GLU A 649 -18.61 -28.26 40.21
N LYS A 650 -19.70 -28.34 40.97
CA LYS A 650 -21.02 -27.90 40.51
C LYS A 650 -20.99 -26.41 40.11
N ASN A 651 -20.37 -25.57 40.94
CA ASN A 651 -20.25 -24.14 40.67
C ASN A 651 -19.34 -23.85 39.45
N ARG A 652 -18.30 -24.65 39.20
CA ARG A 652 -17.49 -24.54 37.97
C ARG A 652 -18.33 -24.81 36.72
N LYS A 653 -19.16 -25.86 36.73
CA LYS A 653 -20.09 -26.17 35.62
C LYS A 653 -21.14 -25.07 35.42
N LEU A 654 -21.62 -24.44 36.49
CA LEU A 654 -22.47 -23.26 36.42
C LEU A 654 -21.74 -22.08 35.76
N MET A 655 -20.50 -21.78 36.18
CA MET A 655 -19.68 -20.71 35.60
C MET A 655 -19.40 -20.92 34.12
N ASP A 656 -19.14 -22.15 33.71
CA ASP A 656 -19.01 -22.56 32.31
C ASP A 656 -20.23 -22.12 31.49
N ARG A 657 -21.45 -22.31 32.01
CA ARG A 657 -22.68 -21.89 31.34
C ARG A 657 -22.83 -20.38 31.35
N LEU A 658 -22.59 -19.72 32.47
CA LEU A 658 -22.71 -18.26 32.60
C LEU A 658 -21.78 -17.50 31.64
N LEU A 659 -20.55 -17.98 31.43
CA LEU A 659 -19.57 -17.35 30.52
C LEU A 659 -19.91 -17.52 29.03
N HIS A 660 -20.78 -18.48 28.69
CA HIS A 660 -21.31 -18.68 27.33
C HIS A 660 -22.64 -17.96 27.10
N CYS A 661 -23.32 -17.54 28.16
CA CYS A 661 -24.59 -16.86 28.05
C CYS A 661 -24.43 -15.34 27.81
N GLY A 662 -25.48 -14.75 27.22
CA GLY A 662 -25.55 -13.30 26.99
C GLY A 662 -25.75 -12.48 28.26
N GLU A 663 -25.68 -11.16 28.14
CA GLU A 663 -25.79 -10.20 29.26
C GLU A 663 -27.07 -10.38 30.09
N LYS A 664 -28.19 -10.76 29.45
CA LYS A 664 -29.44 -11.07 30.15
C LYS A 664 -29.27 -12.17 31.21
N CYS A 665 -28.49 -13.22 30.91
CA CYS A 665 -28.25 -14.31 31.84
C CYS A 665 -27.41 -13.86 33.04
N PHE A 666 -26.41 -13.02 32.79
CA PHE A 666 -25.62 -12.40 33.84
C PHE A 666 -26.47 -11.54 34.78
N MET A 667 -27.38 -10.73 34.25
CA MET A 667 -28.25 -9.89 35.08
C MET A 667 -29.20 -10.73 35.94
N GLU A 668 -29.79 -11.80 35.39
CA GLU A 668 -30.64 -12.71 36.16
C GLU A 668 -29.86 -13.54 37.18
N PHE A 669 -28.60 -13.89 36.89
CA PHE A 669 -27.69 -14.49 37.86
C PHE A 669 -27.44 -13.56 39.05
N LEU A 670 -27.17 -12.27 38.82
CA LEU A 670 -27.03 -11.30 39.90
C LEU A 670 -28.33 -11.11 40.69
N ASN A 671 -29.48 -11.14 40.03
CA ASN A 671 -30.78 -11.04 40.70
C ASN A 671 -31.06 -12.27 41.58
N ALA A 672 -30.71 -13.46 41.11
CA ALA A 672 -30.80 -14.68 41.91
C ALA A 672 -29.94 -14.58 43.17
N LEU A 673 -28.69 -14.11 43.05
CA LEU A 673 -27.82 -13.92 44.20
C LEU A 673 -28.32 -12.83 45.15
N ARG A 674 -28.89 -11.73 44.66
CA ARG A 674 -29.47 -10.67 45.52
C ARG A 674 -30.74 -11.09 46.24
N SER A 675 -31.42 -12.11 45.75
CA SER A 675 -32.63 -12.64 46.37
C SER A 675 -32.33 -13.48 47.62
N ASP A 676 -31.06 -13.85 47.82
CA ASP A 676 -30.55 -14.49 49.03
C ASP A 676 -29.67 -13.50 49.80
N ASP A 677 -30.08 -13.16 51.03
CA ASP A 677 -29.35 -12.22 51.90
C ASP A 677 -27.89 -12.66 52.14
N ILE A 678 -27.56 -13.95 52.00
CA ILE A 678 -26.21 -14.49 52.15
C ILE A 678 -25.30 -14.06 50.98
N TYR A 679 -25.86 -13.90 49.78
CA TYR A 679 -25.08 -13.65 48.55
C TYR A 679 -25.23 -12.22 48.00
N ALA A 680 -26.02 -11.37 48.66
CA ALA A 680 -26.24 -9.99 48.25
C ALA A 680 -24.93 -9.18 48.13
N ASP A 681 -24.00 -9.35 49.07
CA ASP A 681 -22.70 -8.67 49.03
C ASP A 681 -21.82 -9.16 47.88
N LEU A 682 -21.80 -10.48 47.62
CA LEU A 682 -21.08 -11.07 46.49
C LEU A 682 -21.67 -10.59 45.15
N ALA A 683 -23.00 -10.50 45.05
CA ALA A 683 -23.67 -9.99 43.85
C ALA A 683 -23.31 -8.51 43.58
N ASN A 684 -23.20 -7.71 44.64
CA ASN A 684 -22.78 -6.31 44.53
C ASN A 684 -21.31 -6.20 44.14
N GLN A 685 -20.43 -7.01 44.74
CA GLN A 685 -19.02 -7.11 44.37
C GLN A 685 -18.86 -7.44 42.88
N ILE A 686 -19.53 -8.47 42.38
CA ILE A 686 -19.46 -8.89 40.97
C ILE A 686 -19.98 -7.76 40.05
N GLY A 687 -21.13 -7.17 40.39
CA GLY A 687 -21.76 -6.11 39.60
C GLY A 687 -20.93 -4.82 39.51
N GLN A 688 -20.17 -4.50 40.56
CA GLN A 688 -19.35 -3.28 40.67
C GLN A 688 -17.87 -3.50 40.36
N THR A 689 -17.47 -4.73 40.02
CA THR A 689 -16.07 -5.06 39.72
C THR A 689 -15.53 -4.15 38.61
N VAL A 690 -14.43 -3.45 38.92
CA VAL A 690 -13.75 -2.56 37.99
C VAL A 690 -13.13 -3.38 36.87
N VAL A 691 -13.53 -3.07 35.63
CA VAL A 691 -12.99 -3.66 34.41
C VAL A 691 -12.03 -2.66 33.79
N THR A 692 -10.76 -3.03 33.67
CA THR A 692 -9.72 -2.20 33.06
C THR A 692 -9.59 -2.49 31.56
N SER A 693 -9.01 -1.56 30.81
CA SER A 693 -8.66 -1.77 29.39
C SER A 693 -7.70 -2.95 29.21
N ILE A 694 -6.84 -3.22 30.19
CA ILE A 694 -5.92 -4.36 30.22
C ILE A 694 -6.70 -5.68 30.34
N ASP A 695 -7.71 -5.75 31.21
CA ASP A 695 -8.55 -6.94 31.39
C ASP A 695 -9.26 -7.33 30.07
N ILE A 696 -9.79 -6.33 29.36
CA ILE A 696 -10.49 -6.52 28.08
C ILE A 696 -9.52 -6.98 26.99
N ALA A 697 -8.37 -6.31 26.84
CA ALA A 697 -7.37 -6.65 25.84
C ALA A 697 -6.78 -8.05 26.05
N THR A 698 -6.55 -8.43 27.30
CA THR A 698 -6.02 -9.75 27.66
C THR A 698 -6.99 -10.87 27.28
N LEU A 699 -8.27 -10.74 27.66
CA LEU A 699 -9.29 -11.73 27.29
C LEU A 699 -9.56 -11.76 25.80
N GLN A 700 -9.54 -10.60 25.13
CA GLN A 700 -9.70 -10.54 23.68
C GLN A 700 -8.60 -11.34 22.98
N SER A 701 -7.35 -11.27 23.46
CA SER A 701 -6.25 -12.09 22.94
C SER A 701 -6.44 -13.59 23.16
N CYS A 702 -7.14 -13.98 24.24
CA CYS A 702 -7.49 -15.38 24.50
C CYS A 702 -8.56 -15.88 23.53
N TYR A 703 -9.56 -15.05 23.21
CA TYR A 703 -10.65 -15.41 22.30
C TYR A 703 -10.28 -15.29 20.80
N ALA A 704 -9.28 -14.48 20.44
CA ALA A 704 -8.88 -14.22 19.05
C ALA A 704 -7.94 -15.28 18.42
N LYS A 705 -7.48 -16.28 19.18
CA LYS A 705 -6.60 -17.37 18.70
C LYS A 705 -7.37 -18.64 18.30
N MET A 706 -8.69 -18.54 18.13
CA MET A 706 -9.53 -19.50 17.40
C MET A 706 -9.73 -19.00 15.97
#